data_AF-A0A923X289-F1
#
_entry.id   AF-A0A923X289-F1
#
_cell.length_a   1.000
_cell.length_b   1.000
_cell.length_c   1.000
_cell.angle_alpha   90.00
_cell.angle_beta   90.00
_cell.angle_gamma   90.00
#
_symmetry.space_group_name_H-M   'P 1'
#
loop_
_entity.id
_entity.type
_entity.pdbx_description
1 polymer ?
#
loop_
_entity_poly.entity_id
_entity_poly.type
_entity_poly.pdbx_seq_one_letter_code
_entity_poly.pdbx_strand_id
1 'polypeptide(L)'
;MSTFPSMTALARTHVRMGLSGLFLLCLLWLPSSAHAGNPVSGIWVVPGATQNTITWDRPTDAVAGSTTYKVYRGTVSGSLGPLVGTVTDPAVTYVDTGLVNGTSYYYNVHAVTGAESTDPVQAVTATGVTFPVGRWWDDCNAIVNGVWYLFGGWNGSGSGGNDIVAYDLAKGTQTTITGGAFAMPGNRYWCGADRSNGKVYLLGGGTGTNGATEYNDIYKFDPATGFSLMQGTLPAAESQTAAVTLSDGKIFELGGQNGTTVYNTGFKFDPILDPVGAFTPAVTTTYTNGVGVAGMASLDGNVLVTGGNYSGSGNQSPNNRTKKITMTYGPDSAAESNRTLYASTRLGAGIATLNDRLYSIGGATSASEGTACGAFSCAVVNTIQSFDDRSNAWTNETATIGTGRFRVSAQRVRGYVYFVGGNDGSTFFPPAGTFLSAVQRFDPGGQARGVPGAPRFATAASTLSGTASNHTVALSWTGGSTVDYYRIFRSTTSAVRGAFIEEQMGDVSAPGTSIVDGQLVNGTTYYYTVTAVGYDGHETTATSQISATPQGPKDPTSLGQFESNGVTAIAGGAITVSGQIDNVVLTFDVSHTQNAKTLTPWVELSATGTFTGTCGTSIPGVTFSGSNVAAAVAGTLYPAIVNVTGLTGGTTYFWRACAMEGPDDSYWVARGGAPDFVTDALPDAQLVTPAAGSWTSDSTPALTARHVDANADTGQVQFEVCTTNAASPWSANCGSGYQTFTSAAGLANNATTAWSPAALPSGFSYWRIRSTDSRGGTG
;
A
#
# COMPACT_ATOMS: atom_id res chain seq x y z
N MET A 1 -30.43 -8.00 -62.32
CA MET A 1 -30.49 -8.66 -63.65
C MET A 1 -29.83 -10.03 -63.48
N SER A 2 -30.61 -11.08 -63.27
CA SER A 2 -31.12 -11.99 -64.31
C SER A 2 -30.03 -12.88 -64.94
N THR A 3 -30.21 -14.20 -64.72
CA THR A 3 -30.01 -15.35 -65.64
C THR A 3 -28.60 -15.94 -65.93
N PHE A 4 -28.34 -17.12 -65.33
CA PHE A 4 -28.08 -18.49 -65.91
C PHE A 4 -27.01 -18.73 -67.02
N PRO A 5 -26.60 -19.98 -67.38
CA PRO A 5 -26.54 -21.31 -66.70
C PRO A 5 -25.25 -22.15 -67.01
N SER A 6 -25.12 -23.40 -66.50
CA SER A 6 -24.95 -24.66 -67.29
C SER A 6 -24.17 -25.80 -66.60
N MET A 7 -24.41 -27.00 -67.13
CA MET A 7 -24.17 -28.38 -66.66
C MET A 7 -22.70 -28.82 -66.63
N THR A 8 -22.37 -29.95 -65.97
CA THR A 8 -21.96 -31.24 -66.59
C THR A 8 -21.56 -32.27 -65.50
N ALA A 9 -21.95 -33.54 -65.70
CA ALA A 9 -21.63 -34.69 -64.85
C ALA A 9 -20.35 -35.42 -65.31
N LEU A 10 -19.58 -36.04 -64.38
CA LEU A 10 -18.86 -37.32 -64.60
C LEU A 10 -18.16 -37.86 -63.31
N ALA A 11 -18.69 -38.99 -62.83
CA ALA A 11 -18.05 -40.24 -62.40
C ALA A 11 -16.98 -40.38 -61.26
N ARG A 12 -17.29 -41.37 -60.40
CA ARG A 12 -16.46 -42.36 -59.67
C ARG A 12 -15.74 -41.93 -58.37
N THR A 13 -16.36 -42.16 -57.21
CA THR A 13 -16.21 -43.31 -56.27
C THR A 13 -14.85 -43.41 -55.54
N HIS A 14 -14.84 -43.03 -54.26
CA HIS A 14 -14.48 -43.88 -53.12
C HIS A 14 -14.96 -43.22 -51.78
N VAL A 15 -16.02 -43.80 -51.20
CA VAL A 15 -16.29 -44.12 -49.77
C VAL A 15 -15.21 -43.62 -48.78
N ARG A 16 -15.41 -42.91 -47.66
CA ARG A 16 -16.53 -42.63 -46.74
C ARG A 16 -16.13 -41.39 -45.90
N MET A 17 -16.93 -40.33 -45.91
CA MET A 17 -17.11 -39.40 -44.78
C MET A 17 -18.57 -38.92 -44.88
N GLY A 18 -19.26 -38.82 -43.76
CA GLY A 18 -20.63 -38.31 -43.77
C GLY A 18 -21.29 -38.38 -42.40
N LEU A 19 -20.97 -37.38 -41.58
CA LEU A 19 -21.89 -36.93 -40.54
C LEU A 19 -23.18 -36.39 -41.17
N SER A 20 -24.23 -36.47 -40.36
CA SER A 20 -25.36 -35.54 -40.24
C SER A 20 -26.44 -35.51 -41.34
N GLY A 21 -27.63 -35.97 -40.96
CA GLY A 21 -28.88 -35.47 -41.54
C GLY A 21 -30.08 -36.41 -41.45
N LEU A 22 -30.90 -36.23 -40.42
CA LEU A 22 -32.27 -36.73 -40.23
C LEU A 22 -32.48 -38.21 -39.89
N PHE A 23 -32.71 -38.50 -38.61
CA PHE A 23 -33.77 -39.41 -38.18
C PHE A 23 -34.38 -38.89 -36.88
N LEU A 24 -35.70 -38.67 -36.91
CA LEU A 24 -36.55 -38.43 -35.74
C LEU A 24 -37.49 -39.62 -35.58
N LEU A 25 -37.77 -39.98 -34.32
CA LEU A 25 -38.75 -40.95 -33.81
C LEU A 25 -38.42 -42.44 -33.93
N CYS A 26 -37.64 -42.93 -32.95
CA CYS A 26 -38.07 -44.07 -32.13
C CYS A 26 -37.35 -43.97 -30.78
N LEU A 27 -38.02 -43.36 -29.78
CA LEU A 27 -37.67 -43.54 -28.38
C LEU A 27 -37.90 -45.02 -28.05
N LEU A 28 -36.83 -45.82 -28.15
CA LEU A 28 -36.70 -47.00 -27.32
C LEU A 28 -36.58 -46.49 -25.89
N TRP A 29 -37.69 -46.66 -25.17
CA TRP A 29 -37.82 -46.54 -23.73
C TRP A 29 -36.89 -47.57 -23.08
N LEU A 30 -35.59 -47.28 -23.08
CA LEU A 30 -34.71 -47.81 -22.06
C LEU A 30 -35.15 -47.09 -20.77
N PRO A 31 -35.51 -47.80 -19.68
CA PRO A 31 -35.65 -47.13 -18.41
C PRO A 31 -34.34 -46.38 -18.19
N SER A 32 -34.43 -45.06 -18.00
CA SER A 32 -33.30 -44.23 -17.59
C SER A 32 -32.58 -45.01 -16.50
N SER A 33 -31.39 -45.52 -16.82
CA SER A 33 -30.48 -46.03 -15.80
C SER A 33 -30.45 -44.94 -14.74
N ALA A 34 -30.92 -45.25 -13.53
CA ALA A 34 -31.03 -44.29 -12.45
C ALA A 34 -29.69 -43.55 -12.37
N HIS A 35 -29.65 -42.32 -12.87
CA HIS A 35 -28.44 -41.54 -12.79
C HIS A 35 -28.34 -41.15 -11.32
N ALA A 36 -27.22 -41.45 -10.70
CA ALA A 36 -26.93 -40.89 -9.40
C ALA A 36 -26.92 -39.37 -9.58
N GLY A 37 -27.65 -38.64 -8.73
CA GLY A 37 -27.67 -37.18 -8.81
C GLY A 37 -26.27 -36.60 -8.66
N ASN A 38 -26.02 -35.41 -9.20
CA ASN A 38 -24.74 -34.74 -8.97
C ASN A 38 -24.51 -34.52 -7.46
N PRO A 39 -23.23 -34.51 -7.01
CA PRO A 39 -22.88 -34.11 -5.66
C PRO A 39 -23.55 -32.81 -5.24
N VAL A 40 -23.96 -32.76 -3.97
CA VAL A 40 -24.08 -31.47 -3.29
C VAL A 40 -22.69 -30.85 -3.17
N SER A 41 -22.60 -29.54 -3.27
CA SER A 41 -21.37 -28.78 -3.03
C SER A 41 -21.53 -27.86 -1.82
N GLY A 42 -20.40 -27.37 -1.31
CA GLY A 42 -20.39 -26.37 -0.24
C GLY A 42 -21.18 -26.82 0.98
N ILE A 43 -20.71 -27.79 1.76
CA ILE A 43 -21.38 -28.12 3.03
C ILE A 43 -20.83 -27.19 4.13
N TRP A 44 -21.73 -26.54 4.88
CA TRP A 44 -21.42 -25.65 6.01
C TRP A 44 -22.08 -26.14 7.28
N VAL A 45 -21.42 -25.93 8.41
CA VAL A 45 -22.01 -26.25 9.72
C VAL A 45 -21.91 -25.06 10.67
N VAL A 46 -23.05 -24.68 11.24
CA VAL A 46 -23.12 -23.77 12.39
C VAL A 46 -23.17 -24.64 13.65
N PRO A 47 -22.08 -24.73 14.43
CA PRO A 47 -22.07 -25.54 15.63
C PRO A 47 -22.86 -24.89 16.77
N GLY A 48 -23.47 -25.72 17.60
CA GLY A 48 -24.13 -25.35 18.85
C GLY A 48 -23.82 -26.33 19.99
N ALA A 49 -24.28 -26.03 21.20
CA ALA A 49 -23.93 -26.80 22.42
C ALA A 49 -24.36 -28.26 22.36
N THR A 50 -25.56 -28.50 21.84
CA THR A 50 -26.20 -29.82 21.76
C THR A 50 -26.86 -30.07 20.41
N GLN A 51 -26.61 -29.18 19.45
CA GLN A 51 -27.15 -29.26 18.10
C GLN A 51 -26.23 -28.57 17.11
N ASN A 52 -26.24 -29.03 15.86
CA ASN A 52 -25.53 -28.42 14.74
C ASN A 52 -26.52 -28.11 13.63
N THR A 53 -26.39 -26.96 12.97
CA THR A 53 -27.17 -26.64 11.77
C THR A 53 -26.29 -26.83 10.53
N ILE A 54 -26.62 -27.79 9.69
CA ILE A 54 -25.91 -28.16 8.47
C ILE A 54 -26.62 -27.48 7.30
N THR A 55 -25.88 -26.83 6.41
CA THR A 55 -26.41 -26.18 5.19
C THR A 55 -25.58 -26.62 3.97
N TRP A 56 -26.16 -26.69 2.78
CA TRP A 56 -25.44 -27.05 1.55
C TRP A 56 -25.93 -26.29 0.32
N ASP A 57 -25.15 -26.29 -0.76
CA ASP A 57 -25.61 -25.82 -2.05
C ASP A 57 -26.36 -26.91 -2.82
N ARG A 58 -27.33 -26.47 -3.63
CA ARG A 58 -28.09 -27.35 -4.51
C ARG A 58 -27.20 -27.89 -5.62
N PRO A 59 -27.31 -29.19 -5.94
CA PRO A 59 -26.79 -29.75 -7.18
C PRO A 59 -27.37 -29.02 -8.40
N THR A 60 -26.60 -28.94 -9.48
CA THR A 60 -27.03 -28.28 -10.74
C THR A 60 -28.16 -29.01 -11.46
N ASP A 61 -28.36 -30.30 -11.16
CA ASP A 61 -29.40 -31.17 -11.67
C ASP A 61 -30.58 -31.35 -10.68
N ALA A 62 -30.58 -30.61 -9.56
CA ALA A 62 -31.64 -30.71 -8.57
C ALA A 62 -33.00 -30.28 -9.16
N VAL A 63 -33.97 -31.19 -9.08
CA VAL A 63 -35.38 -30.91 -9.42
C VAL A 63 -36.11 -30.47 -8.16
N ALA A 64 -36.70 -29.27 -8.21
CA ALA A 64 -37.39 -28.69 -7.07
C ALA A 64 -38.56 -29.58 -6.60
N GLY A 65 -38.65 -29.82 -5.30
CA GLY A 65 -39.67 -30.71 -4.70
C GLY A 65 -39.52 -32.21 -4.99
N SER A 66 -38.58 -32.63 -5.84
CA SER A 66 -38.33 -34.05 -6.16
C SER A 66 -36.96 -34.55 -5.72
N THR A 67 -36.02 -33.63 -5.41
CA THR A 67 -34.70 -33.97 -4.88
C THR A 67 -34.79 -34.12 -3.37
N THR A 68 -34.36 -35.28 -2.84
CA THR A 68 -34.20 -35.49 -1.41
C THR A 68 -32.72 -35.53 -1.04
N TYR A 69 -32.37 -34.98 0.11
CA TYR A 69 -31.02 -34.92 0.65
C TYR A 69 -30.96 -35.81 1.88
N LYS A 70 -30.04 -36.78 1.89
CA LYS A 70 -29.76 -37.63 3.06
C LYS A 70 -28.55 -37.09 3.80
N VAL A 71 -28.69 -36.86 5.10
CA VAL A 71 -27.64 -36.33 5.97
C VAL A 71 -27.13 -37.45 6.87
N TYR A 72 -25.84 -37.76 6.78
CA TYR A 72 -25.16 -38.78 7.56
C TYR A 72 -24.19 -38.14 8.56
N ARG A 73 -24.00 -38.77 9.73
CA ARG A 73 -23.11 -38.28 10.80
C ARG A 73 -22.22 -39.37 11.37
N GLY A 74 -20.90 -39.16 11.38
CA GLY A 74 -19.92 -40.01 12.06
C GLY A 74 -19.12 -39.27 13.14
N THR A 75 -18.29 -39.99 13.90
CA THR A 75 -17.30 -39.44 14.84
C THR A 75 -15.85 -39.71 14.39
N VAL A 76 -15.68 -40.36 13.24
CA VAL A 76 -14.39 -40.69 12.62
C VAL A 76 -14.33 -40.05 11.24
N SER A 77 -13.28 -39.27 10.99
CA SER A 77 -13.05 -38.60 9.70
C SER A 77 -12.96 -39.62 8.55
N GLY A 78 -13.51 -39.26 7.39
CA GLY A 78 -13.44 -40.07 6.18
C GLY A 78 -14.32 -41.33 6.16
N SER A 79 -15.13 -41.57 7.20
CA SER A 79 -16.12 -42.66 7.23
C SER A 79 -17.54 -42.14 7.06
N LEU A 80 -18.36 -42.85 6.29
CA LEU A 80 -19.79 -42.57 6.21
C LEU A 80 -20.47 -43.11 7.48
N GLY A 81 -20.93 -42.21 8.35
CA GLY A 81 -21.66 -42.58 9.57
C GLY A 81 -23.13 -42.92 9.32
N PRO A 82 -23.91 -43.24 10.37
CA PRO A 82 -25.35 -43.46 10.26
C PRO A 82 -26.13 -42.25 9.71
N LEU A 83 -27.24 -42.53 9.03
CA LEU A 83 -28.20 -41.52 8.58
C LEU A 83 -28.83 -40.84 9.81
N VAL A 84 -28.76 -39.51 9.86
CA VAL A 84 -29.37 -38.70 10.93
C VAL A 84 -30.62 -37.96 10.46
N GLY A 85 -30.71 -37.63 9.16
CA GLY A 85 -31.85 -36.89 8.64
C GLY A 85 -32.08 -37.03 7.15
N THR A 86 -33.28 -36.66 6.71
CA THR A 86 -33.63 -36.52 5.29
C THR A 86 -34.36 -35.20 5.10
N VAL A 87 -33.98 -34.44 4.09
CA VAL A 87 -34.52 -33.11 3.78
C VAL A 87 -34.98 -33.09 2.33
N THR A 88 -36.15 -32.53 2.04
CA THR A 88 -36.64 -32.40 0.66
C THR A 88 -36.46 -30.97 0.18
N ASP A 89 -36.03 -30.81 -1.07
CA ASP A 89 -36.01 -29.50 -1.73
C ASP A 89 -37.41 -28.82 -1.61
N PRO A 90 -37.51 -27.51 -1.30
CA PRO A 90 -36.48 -26.48 -1.39
C PRO A 90 -35.63 -26.24 -0.14
N ALA A 91 -35.77 -27.06 0.89
CA ALA A 91 -34.90 -26.94 2.05
C ALA A 91 -33.50 -27.49 1.72
N VAL A 92 -32.47 -26.71 2.06
CA VAL A 92 -31.04 -27.08 1.95
C VAL A 92 -30.34 -26.96 3.30
N THR A 93 -31.11 -27.16 4.37
CA THR A 93 -30.66 -27.03 5.75
C THR A 93 -31.23 -28.16 6.60
N TYR A 94 -30.45 -28.62 7.58
CA TYR A 94 -30.83 -29.64 8.54
C TYR A 94 -30.29 -29.29 9.93
N VAL A 95 -31.11 -29.41 10.97
CA VAL A 95 -30.69 -29.24 12.36
C VAL A 95 -30.53 -30.60 13.01
N ASP A 96 -29.30 -31.00 13.27
CA ASP A 96 -28.95 -32.23 13.99
C ASP A 96 -28.92 -31.94 15.49
N THR A 97 -29.68 -32.70 16.28
CA THR A 97 -29.89 -32.44 17.73
C THR A 97 -29.41 -33.62 18.58
N GLY A 98 -29.28 -33.40 19.89
CA GLY A 98 -28.85 -34.44 20.83
C GLY A 98 -27.34 -34.72 20.79
N LEU A 99 -26.55 -33.74 20.37
CA LEU A 99 -25.10 -33.81 20.30
C LEU A 99 -24.46 -33.63 21.66
N VAL A 100 -23.31 -34.27 21.85
CA VAL A 100 -22.48 -34.12 23.05
C VAL A 100 -21.52 -32.96 22.84
N ASN A 101 -21.58 -31.98 23.74
CA ASN A 101 -20.70 -30.81 23.67
C ASN A 101 -19.21 -31.21 23.69
N GLY A 102 -18.38 -30.55 22.88
CA GLY A 102 -16.96 -30.84 22.72
C GLY A 102 -16.63 -32.09 21.90
N THR A 103 -17.62 -32.86 21.45
CA THR A 103 -17.40 -33.99 20.54
C THR A 103 -17.32 -33.50 19.09
N SER A 104 -16.37 -34.06 18.32
CA SER A 104 -16.26 -33.80 16.88
C SER A 104 -17.15 -34.74 16.08
N TYR A 105 -18.03 -34.17 15.27
CA TYR A 105 -18.92 -34.87 14.36
C TYR A 105 -18.51 -34.64 12.91
N TYR A 106 -18.74 -35.62 12.04
CA TYR A 106 -18.42 -35.55 10.61
C TYR A 106 -19.69 -35.74 9.81
N TYR A 107 -20.12 -34.72 9.07
CA TYR A 107 -21.34 -34.79 8.26
C TYR A 107 -21.06 -35.16 6.82
N ASN A 108 -21.96 -35.90 6.18
CA ASN A 108 -22.01 -36.08 4.72
C ASN A 108 -23.44 -35.83 4.25
N VAL A 109 -23.60 -35.18 3.10
CA VAL A 109 -24.92 -34.92 2.53
C VAL A 109 -24.95 -35.48 1.11
N HIS A 110 -25.89 -36.39 0.84
CA HIS A 110 -26.05 -37.00 -0.47
C HIS A 110 -27.35 -36.53 -1.11
N ALA A 111 -27.30 -36.14 -2.39
CA ALA A 111 -28.49 -35.84 -3.17
C ALA A 111 -29.09 -37.13 -3.76
N VAL A 112 -30.42 -37.18 -3.81
CA VAL A 112 -31.19 -38.30 -4.35
C VAL A 112 -32.24 -37.74 -5.31
N THR A 113 -31.92 -37.79 -6.60
CA THR A 113 -32.79 -37.48 -7.76
C THR A 113 -33.18 -38.75 -8.52
N GLY A 114 -32.99 -39.92 -7.90
CA GLY A 114 -33.18 -41.26 -8.45
C GLY A 114 -32.37 -42.27 -7.65
N ALA A 115 -31.11 -42.49 -8.06
CA ALA A 115 -30.12 -43.16 -7.22
C ALA A 115 -29.40 -42.13 -6.32
N GLU A 116 -28.91 -42.59 -5.17
CA GLU A 116 -28.13 -41.78 -4.24
C GLU A 116 -26.75 -41.46 -4.83
N SER A 117 -26.28 -40.22 -4.67
CA SER A 117 -24.95 -39.81 -5.15
C SER A 117 -23.84 -40.62 -4.47
N THR A 118 -22.73 -40.88 -5.20
CA THR A 118 -21.63 -41.77 -4.76
C THR A 118 -20.34 -41.01 -4.43
N ASP A 119 -20.48 -39.71 -4.12
CA ASP A 119 -19.34 -38.80 -3.97
C ASP A 119 -18.37 -39.18 -2.85
N PRO A 120 -17.09 -38.77 -2.98
CA PRO A 120 -16.13 -38.93 -1.90
C PRO A 120 -16.66 -38.27 -0.62
N VAL A 121 -16.54 -39.00 0.49
CA VAL A 121 -16.95 -38.62 1.85
C VAL A 121 -16.50 -37.18 2.15
N GLN A 122 -17.40 -36.20 2.00
CA GLN A 122 -17.15 -34.82 2.44
C GLN A 122 -17.37 -34.73 3.95
N ALA A 123 -16.47 -35.32 4.72
CA ALA A 123 -16.53 -35.30 6.17
C ALA A 123 -16.31 -33.87 6.69
N VAL A 124 -17.40 -33.19 7.08
CA VAL A 124 -17.30 -31.87 7.72
C VAL A 124 -17.13 -32.02 9.22
N THR A 125 -15.94 -31.71 9.76
CA THR A 125 -15.72 -31.61 11.20
C THR A 125 -16.59 -30.50 11.78
N ALA A 126 -17.55 -30.88 12.60
CA ALA A 126 -18.26 -30.03 13.52
C ALA A 126 -17.89 -30.49 14.92
N THR A 127 -16.80 -29.94 15.44
CA THR A 127 -16.70 -29.85 16.88
C THR A 127 -17.75 -28.83 17.28
N GLY A 128 -18.66 -29.20 18.19
CA GLY A 128 -19.50 -28.22 18.86
C GLY A 128 -18.57 -27.25 19.58
N VAL A 129 -18.14 -26.18 18.90
CA VAL A 129 -17.29 -25.16 19.52
C VAL A 129 -18.23 -24.17 20.15
N THR A 130 -18.77 -24.59 21.29
CA THR A 130 -19.23 -23.61 22.24
C THR A 130 -18.05 -23.21 23.08
N PHE A 131 -17.72 -21.93 23.10
CA PHE A 131 -17.00 -21.37 24.23
C PHE A 131 -17.68 -21.86 25.52
N PRO A 132 -16.91 -22.34 26.53
CA PRO A 132 -17.45 -22.96 27.74
C PRO A 132 -18.50 -22.10 28.48
N VAL A 133 -18.45 -20.78 28.27
CA VAL A 133 -19.42 -19.79 28.72
C VAL A 133 -19.52 -18.75 27.61
N GLY A 134 -20.72 -18.42 27.11
CA GLY A 134 -20.85 -17.30 26.17
C GLY A 134 -20.57 -15.96 26.89
N ARG A 135 -19.92 -15.01 26.20
CA ARG A 135 -19.46 -13.75 26.80
C ARG A 135 -19.59 -12.57 25.84
N TRP A 136 -19.47 -11.38 26.41
CA TRP A 136 -19.08 -10.17 25.70
C TRP A 136 -17.55 -10.15 25.54
N TRP A 137 -17.06 -10.34 24.31
CA TRP A 137 -15.63 -10.34 23.91
C TRP A 137 -15.26 -9.17 22.99
N ASP A 138 -16.20 -8.25 22.84
CA ASP A 138 -16.34 -7.11 21.96
C ASP A 138 -15.00 -6.65 21.38
N ASP A 139 -14.08 -6.19 22.24
CA ASP A 139 -12.84 -5.53 21.81
C ASP A 139 -11.54 -6.24 22.30
N CYS A 140 -11.63 -7.18 23.25
CA CYS A 140 -10.47 -7.91 23.80
C CYS A 140 -10.10 -9.16 22.97
N ASN A 141 -9.91 -9.01 21.68
CA ASN A 141 -9.61 -10.14 20.80
C ASN A 141 -8.80 -9.71 19.57
N ALA A 142 -8.00 -10.63 19.02
CA ALA A 142 -7.33 -10.41 17.75
C ALA A 142 -6.97 -11.75 17.09
N ILE A 143 -6.74 -11.72 15.78
CA ILE A 143 -6.34 -12.90 15.00
C ILE A 143 -4.86 -12.82 14.64
N VAL A 144 -4.08 -13.78 15.13
CA VAL A 144 -2.65 -13.94 14.82
C VAL A 144 -2.42 -15.34 14.27
N ASN A 145 -1.76 -15.45 13.12
CA ASN A 145 -1.39 -16.73 12.48
C ASN A 145 -2.56 -17.71 12.28
N GLY A 146 -3.75 -17.18 11.93
CA GLY A 146 -4.96 -18.00 11.74
C GLY A 146 -5.62 -18.49 13.03
N VAL A 147 -5.15 -18.03 14.19
CA VAL A 147 -5.75 -18.31 15.49
C VAL A 147 -6.39 -17.05 16.03
N TRP A 148 -7.68 -17.11 16.34
CA TRP A 148 -8.41 -16.05 17.00
C TRP A 148 -8.24 -16.19 18.51
N TYR A 149 -7.52 -15.26 19.11
CA TYR A 149 -7.35 -15.19 20.55
C TYR A 149 -8.40 -14.26 21.13
N LEU A 150 -9.21 -14.80 22.05
CA LEU A 150 -10.21 -14.06 22.83
C LEU A 150 -9.73 -14.02 24.27
N PHE A 151 -9.55 -12.82 24.81
CA PHE A 151 -8.94 -12.61 26.12
C PHE A 151 -10.00 -12.17 27.13
N GLY A 152 -10.13 -12.93 28.23
CA GLY A 152 -11.02 -12.63 29.34
C GLY A 152 -12.49 -12.50 28.94
N GLY A 153 -13.02 -11.28 29.02
CA GLY A 153 -14.40 -10.95 28.66
C GLY A 153 -15.38 -11.06 29.84
N TRP A 154 -16.59 -10.53 29.64
CA TRP A 154 -17.63 -10.48 30.67
C TRP A 154 -18.67 -11.57 30.48
N ASN A 155 -18.90 -12.37 31.53
CA ASN A 155 -19.74 -13.57 31.54
C ASN A 155 -20.98 -13.45 32.45
N GLY A 156 -21.27 -12.24 32.97
CA GLY A 156 -22.38 -12.00 33.89
C GLY A 156 -22.11 -12.26 35.38
N SER A 157 -20.95 -12.82 35.78
CA SER A 157 -20.62 -13.14 37.19
C SER A 157 -19.94 -11.99 37.97
N GLY A 158 -20.01 -10.76 37.44
CA GLY A 158 -19.59 -9.54 38.15
C GLY A 158 -18.07 -9.34 38.33
N SER A 159 -17.21 -10.21 37.81
CA SER A 159 -15.76 -10.11 37.99
C SER A 159 -14.94 -10.19 36.70
N GLY A 160 -15.54 -10.55 35.56
CA GLY A 160 -14.81 -10.83 34.32
C GLY A 160 -13.96 -12.09 34.40
N GLY A 161 -13.54 -12.62 33.26
CA GLY A 161 -12.58 -13.74 33.22
C GLY A 161 -11.14 -13.29 32.98
N ASN A 162 -10.22 -14.18 33.27
CA ASN A 162 -8.79 -14.12 32.94
C ASN A 162 -8.35 -15.32 32.08
N ASP A 163 -9.32 -16.04 31.52
CA ASP A 163 -9.09 -17.13 30.59
C ASP A 163 -8.89 -16.62 29.16
N ILE A 164 -8.09 -17.35 28.40
CA ILE A 164 -7.85 -17.05 27.00
C ILE A 164 -8.39 -18.22 26.20
N VAL A 165 -9.20 -17.93 25.20
CA VAL A 165 -9.65 -18.94 24.25
C VAL A 165 -8.99 -18.68 22.92
N ALA A 166 -8.21 -19.64 22.47
CA ALA A 166 -7.61 -19.67 21.14
C ALA A 166 -8.47 -20.53 20.23
N TYR A 167 -9.15 -19.90 19.27
CA TYR A 167 -9.89 -20.59 18.22
C TYR A 167 -9.04 -20.66 16.96
N ASP A 168 -8.53 -21.84 16.66
CA ASP A 168 -7.79 -22.12 15.44
C ASP A 168 -8.81 -22.17 14.28
N LEU A 169 -8.84 -21.12 13.46
CA LEU A 169 -9.78 -20.97 12.35
C LEU A 169 -9.55 -22.04 11.27
N ALA A 170 -8.33 -22.54 11.18
CA ALA A 170 -7.96 -23.62 10.28
C ALA A 170 -8.44 -24.97 10.82
N LYS A 171 -8.20 -25.27 12.09
CA LYS A 171 -8.63 -26.56 12.65
C LYS A 171 -10.11 -26.59 13.00
N GLY A 172 -10.76 -25.43 13.12
CA GLY A 172 -12.09 -25.30 13.68
C GLY A 172 -12.14 -25.73 15.16
N THR A 173 -10.99 -25.72 15.85
CA THR A 173 -10.86 -26.20 17.23
C THR A 173 -10.55 -25.05 18.18
N GLN A 174 -11.16 -25.06 19.35
CA GLN A 174 -10.80 -24.16 20.44
C GLN A 174 -9.84 -24.82 21.43
N THR A 175 -8.94 -24.03 22.00
CA THR A 175 -8.12 -24.42 23.15
C THR A 175 -8.21 -23.31 24.19
N THR A 176 -8.51 -23.67 25.44
CA THR A 176 -8.38 -22.73 26.57
C THR A 176 -6.92 -22.72 27.02
N ILE A 177 -6.28 -21.56 26.95
CA ILE A 177 -4.90 -21.37 27.38
C ILE A 177 -4.91 -20.96 28.85
N THR A 178 -4.22 -21.72 29.70
CA THR A 178 -4.11 -21.44 31.14
C THR A 178 -2.70 -21.69 31.66
N GLY A 179 -2.30 -20.93 32.69
CA GLY A 179 -1.08 -21.18 33.47
C GLY A 179 0.23 -20.59 32.90
N GLY A 180 1.22 -20.46 33.79
CA GLY A 180 2.58 -20.00 33.45
C GLY A 180 2.62 -18.60 32.83
N ALA A 181 3.55 -18.40 31.88
CA ALA A 181 3.70 -17.14 31.14
C ALA A 181 2.50 -16.79 30.25
N PHE A 182 1.61 -17.76 29.98
CA PHE A 182 0.43 -17.56 29.15
C PHE A 182 -0.82 -17.22 29.96
N ALA A 183 -0.74 -17.21 31.30
CA ALA A 183 -1.86 -16.81 32.13
C ALA A 183 -2.13 -15.30 31.97
N MET A 184 -3.41 -14.93 31.77
CA MET A 184 -3.77 -13.54 31.67
C MET A 184 -3.49 -12.81 32.99
N PRO A 185 -2.84 -11.63 32.97
CA PRO A 185 -2.54 -10.85 34.16
C PRO A 185 -3.82 -10.22 34.76
N GLY A 186 -4.51 -11.01 35.59
CA GLY A 186 -5.77 -10.62 36.21
C GLY A 186 -6.97 -10.68 35.28
N ASN A 187 -8.15 -10.40 35.84
CA ASN A 187 -9.40 -10.37 35.08
C ASN A 187 -9.46 -9.10 34.24
N ARG A 188 -9.86 -9.22 32.97
CA ARG A 188 -9.93 -8.08 32.05
C ARG A 188 -11.08 -8.25 31.07
N TYR A 189 -11.82 -7.16 30.86
CA TYR A 189 -12.83 -7.03 29.81
C TYR A 189 -12.90 -5.58 29.32
N TRP A 190 -13.50 -5.36 28.14
CA TRP A 190 -13.63 -4.06 27.48
C TRP A 190 -12.29 -3.32 27.28
N CYS A 191 -11.23 -4.06 26.98
CA CYS A 191 -9.95 -3.54 26.53
C CYS A 191 -9.95 -3.36 25.02
N GLY A 192 -9.18 -2.41 24.52
CA GLY A 192 -8.83 -2.36 23.10
C GLY A 192 -7.78 -3.44 22.81
N ALA A 193 -7.95 -4.22 21.76
CA ALA A 193 -6.92 -5.13 21.32
C ALA A 193 -6.84 -5.21 19.79
N ASP A 194 -5.61 -5.25 19.27
CA ASP A 194 -5.38 -5.63 17.88
C ASP A 194 -3.99 -6.24 17.69
N ARG A 195 -3.75 -6.78 16.50
CA ARG A 195 -2.51 -7.45 16.12
C ARG A 195 -1.50 -6.49 15.53
N SER A 196 -0.25 -6.56 15.99
CA SER A 196 0.87 -5.93 15.29
C SER A 196 2.10 -6.82 15.36
N ASN A 197 2.88 -6.89 14.28
CA ASN A 197 4.13 -7.65 14.21
C ASN A 197 4.01 -9.10 14.71
N GLY A 198 2.92 -9.77 14.31
CA GLY A 198 2.63 -11.17 14.65
C GLY A 198 2.29 -11.42 16.13
N LYS A 199 1.93 -10.38 16.89
CA LYS A 199 1.60 -10.43 18.31
C LYS A 199 0.29 -9.70 18.56
N VAL A 200 -0.36 -9.97 19.69
CA VAL A 200 -1.55 -9.21 20.12
C VAL A 200 -1.15 -8.22 21.20
N TYR A 201 -1.65 -7.00 21.10
CA TYR A 201 -1.50 -6.00 22.16
C TYR A 201 -2.86 -5.72 22.76
N LEU A 202 -2.95 -5.79 24.09
CA LEU A 202 -4.13 -5.42 24.86
C LEU A 202 -3.83 -4.10 25.55
N LEU A 203 -4.69 -3.11 25.31
CA LEU A 203 -4.56 -1.76 25.82
C LEU A 203 -5.76 -1.48 26.74
N GLY A 204 -5.48 -1.11 27.99
CA GLY A 204 -6.48 -0.77 28.98
C GLY A 204 -7.52 -1.87 29.24
N GLY A 205 -8.77 -1.49 29.49
CA GLY A 205 -9.84 -2.36 29.93
C GLY A 205 -10.10 -2.24 31.43
N GLY A 206 -10.91 -3.14 31.99
CA GLY A 206 -11.25 -3.08 33.41
C GLY A 206 -11.67 -4.39 34.04
N THR A 207 -11.92 -4.32 35.35
CA THR A 207 -12.34 -5.43 36.21
C THR A 207 -13.45 -5.03 37.20
N GLY A 208 -13.99 -6.01 37.94
CA GLY A 208 -15.06 -5.83 38.93
C GLY A 208 -16.47 -5.81 38.32
N THR A 209 -17.48 -5.36 39.06
CA THR A 209 -18.83 -5.23 38.51
C THR A 209 -18.92 -3.93 37.71
N ASN A 210 -19.25 -4.03 36.41
CA ASN A 210 -19.42 -2.88 35.50
C ASN A 210 -18.17 -2.02 35.24
N GLY A 211 -16.97 -2.56 35.38
CA GLY A 211 -15.72 -1.83 35.15
C GLY A 211 -15.35 -0.94 36.33
N ALA A 212 -15.56 -1.41 37.56
CA ALA A 212 -15.27 -0.64 38.78
C ALA A 212 -13.78 -0.26 38.95
N THR A 213 -12.89 -0.90 38.19
CA THR A 213 -11.46 -0.54 38.14
C THR A 213 -10.99 -0.64 36.71
N GLU A 214 -10.59 0.49 36.14
CA GLU A 214 -10.01 0.61 34.81
C GLU A 214 -8.48 0.53 34.86
N TYR A 215 -7.89 0.11 33.75
CA TYR A 215 -6.45 -0.05 33.59
C TYR A 215 -5.92 0.87 32.50
N ASN A 216 -4.66 1.27 32.66
CA ASN A 216 -3.88 1.96 31.62
C ASN A 216 -2.67 1.13 31.18
N ASP A 217 -2.53 -0.10 31.68
CA ASP A 217 -1.43 -0.98 31.32
C ASP A 217 -1.62 -1.56 29.91
N ILE A 218 -0.50 -2.01 29.33
CA ILE A 218 -0.48 -2.63 28.02
C ILE A 218 0.23 -3.96 28.12
N TYR A 219 -0.44 -5.00 27.67
CA TYR A 219 0.13 -6.34 27.59
C TYR A 219 0.36 -6.73 26.15
N LYS A 220 1.58 -7.20 25.87
CA LYS A 220 1.91 -7.90 24.65
C LYS A 220 1.73 -9.40 24.88
N PHE A 221 0.92 -10.03 24.06
CA PHE A 221 0.78 -11.48 23.99
C PHE A 221 1.48 -12.00 22.73
N ASP A 222 2.54 -12.76 22.94
CA ASP A 222 3.20 -13.53 21.90
C ASP A 222 2.70 -14.98 21.98
N PRO A 223 2.05 -15.53 20.94
CA PRO A 223 1.63 -16.93 20.93
C PRO A 223 2.75 -17.94 21.20
N ALA A 224 4.02 -17.59 20.97
CA ALA A 224 5.16 -18.46 21.22
C ALA A 224 5.66 -18.39 22.67
N THR A 225 5.57 -17.24 23.33
CA THR A 225 6.23 -17.02 24.64
C THR A 225 5.29 -16.56 25.76
N GLY A 226 4.04 -16.22 25.47
CA GLY A 226 3.06 -15.73 26.42
C GLY A 226 3.08 -14.21 26.60
N PHE A 227 2.67 -13.74 27.77
CA PHE A 227 2.53 -12.33 28.08
C PHE A 227 3.83 -11.66 28.53
N SER A 228 3.99 -10.41 28.13
CA SER A 228 4.92 -9.46 28.73
C SER A 228 4.23 -8.11 28.94
N LEU A 229 4.44 -7.50 30.10
CA LEU A 229 4.04 -6.12 30.37
C LEU A 229 4.93 -5.16 29.57
N MET A 230 4.33 -4.21 28.87
CA MET A 230 5.06 -3.12 28.20
C MET A 230 5.40 -2.02 29.21
N GLN A 231 6.49 -1.27 28.99
CA GLN A 231 6.82 -0.16 29.91
C GLN A 231 5.92 1.07 29.70
N GLY A 232 5.48 1.29 28.46
CA GLY A 232 4.50 2.33 28.14
C GLY A 232 3.10 2.02 28.71
N THR A 233 2.40 3.06 29.14
CA THR A 233 1.00 3.00 29.59
C THR A 233 0.14 3.98 28.81
N LEU A 234 -1.16 3.72 28.73
CA LEU A 234 -2.13 4.70 28.25
C LEU A 234 -2.09 5.96 29.11
N PRO A 235 -2.38 7.14 28.53
CA PRO A 235 -2.36 8.42 29.25
C PRO A 235 -3.34 8.47 30.44
N ALA A 236 -4.41 7.67 30.39
CA ALA A 236 -5.35 7.50 31.49
C ALA A 236 -5.82 6.04 31.56
N ALA A 237 -6.32 5.63 32.72
CA ALA A 237 -6.95 4.33 32.89
C ALA A 237 -8.33 4.36 32.24
N GLU A 238 -8.60 3.44 31.33
CA GLU A 238 -9.81 3.46 30.51
C GLU A 238 -10.28 2.06 30.09
N SER A 239 -11.58 1.95 29.83
CA SER A 239 -12.24 0.75 29.31
C SER A 239 -13.27 1.12 28.23
N GLN A 240 -13.77 0.13 27.49
CA GLN A 240 -14.67 0.29 26.35
C GLN A 240 -14.06 1.10 25.20
N THR A 241 -12.74 0.98 25.05
CA THR A 241 -11.97 1.55 23.94
C THR A 241 -12.05 0.66 22.72
N ALA A 242 -11.82 1.26 21.55
CA ALA A 242 -11.65 0.55 20.30
C ALA A 242 -10.22 0.74 19.79
N ALA A 243 -9.59 -0.34 19.38
CA ALA A 243 -8.22 -0.34 18.86
C ALA A 243 -8.17 -0.92 17.45
N VAL A 244 -7.29 -0.38 16.62
CA VAL A 244 -7.03 -0.89 15.27
C VAL A 244 -5.60 -0.64 14.85
N THR A 245 -5.02 -1.57 14.13
CA THR A 245 -3.66 -1.49 13.60
C THR A 245 -3.68 -0.74 12.28
N LEU A 246 -2.76 0.21 12.18
CA LEU A 246 -2.54 1.05 11.02
C LEU A 246 -1.60 0.33 10.02
N SER A 247 -1.55 0.83 8.79
CA SER A 247 -0.69 0.29 7.74
C SER A 247 0.81 0.38 8.05
N ASP A 248 1.21 1.27 8.96
CA ASP A 248 2.60 1.41 9.43
C ASP A 248 2.93 0.52 10.64
N GLY A 249 2.00 -0.35 11.06
CA GLY A 249 2.16 -1.28 12.17
C GLY A 249 1.92 -0.69 13.56
N LYS A 250 1.62 0.62 13.67
CA LYS A 250 1.19 1.22 14.94
C LYS A 250 -0.26 0.86 15.25
N ILE A 251 -0.65 0.94 16.51
CA ILE A 251 -2.02 0.70 16.96
C ILE A 251 -2.66 2.04 17.31
N PHE A 252 -3.76 2.36 16.66
CA PHE A 252 -4.59 3.51 16.99
C PHE A 252 -5.73 3.09 17.90
N GLU A 253 -5.77 3.68 19.09
CA GLU A 253 -6.85 3.52 20.06
C GLU A 253 -7.66 4.80 20.16
N LEU A 254 -8.97 4.67 20.29
CA LEU A 254 -9.88 5.80 20.35
C LEU A 254 -10.97 5.61 21.40
N GLY A 255 -11.24 6.68 22.14
CA GLY A 255 -12.41 6.78 23.00
C GLY A 255 -12.23 6.08 24.34
N GLY A 256 -13.29 5.46 24.86
CA GLY A 256 -13.30 4.78 26.16
C GLY A 256 -13.85 5.61 27.31
N GLN A 257 -13.78 5.06 28.53
CA GLN A 257 -14.23 5.70 29.76
C GLN A 257 -13.47 5.24 31.01
N ASN A 258 -13.48 6.07 32.05
CA ASN A 258 -12.89 5.78 33.38
C ASN A 258 -13.93 5.85 34.53
N GLY A 259 -15.19 5.56 34.21
CA GLY A 259 -16.32 5.60 35.15
C GLY A 259 -16.85 7.01 35.48
N THR A 260 -16.03 8.05 35.30
CA THR A 260 -16.41 9.46 35.52
C THR A 260 -16.39 10.29 34.23
N THR A 261 -15.50 9.95 33.31
CA THR A 261 -15.23 10.66 32.06
C THR A 261 -15.36 9.69 30.90
N VAL A 262 -15.96 10.16 29.80
CA VAL A 262 -15.93 9.49 28.50
C VAL A 262 -14.94 10.23 27.62
N TYR A 263 -13.99 9.51 27.04
CA TYR A 263 -12.95 10.10 26.23
C TYR A 263 -13.42 10.25 24.79
N ASN A 264 -13.01 11.37 24.19
CA ASN A 264 -13.11 11.66 22.76
C ASN A 264 -11.72 11.82 22.14
N THR A 265 -10.69 11.34 22.83
CA THR A 265 -9.28 11.40 22.42
C THR A 265 -8.84 10.06 21.86
N GLY A 266 -7.94 10.09 20.88
CA GLY A 266 -7.28 8.92 20.35
C GLY A 266 -5.76 9.06 20.37
N PHE A 267 -5.10 7.93 20.54
CA PHE A 267 -3.65 7.84 20.67
C PHE A 267 -3.10 6.77 19.73
N LYS A 268 -1.89 7.01 19.20
CA LYS A 268 -1.13 5.99 18.47
C LYS A 268 -0.10 5.39 19.41
N PHE A 269 -0.15 4.09 19.55
CA PHE A 269 0.84 3.27 20.21
C PHE A 269 1.78 2.66 19.16
N ASP A 270 3.08 2.93 19.28
CA ASP A 270 4.12 2.29 18.49
C ASP A 270 4.73 1.10 19.24
N PRO A 271 4.44 -0.16 18.82
CA PRO A 271 4.95 -1.34 19.50
C PRO A 271 6.46 -1.57 19.38
N ILE A 272 7.14 -0.86 18.47
CA ILE A 272 8.59 -1.02 18.20
C ILE A 272 9.41 -0.13 19.13
N LEU A 273 8.86 1.01 19.58
CA LEU A 273 9.60 2.07 20.30
C LEU A 273 9.61 1.93 21.84
N ASP A 274 9.21 0.78 22.41
CA ASP A 274 9.31 0.53 23.86
C ASP A 274 10.80 0.62 24.30
N PRO A 275 11.23 1.67 25.06
CA PRO A 275 10.50 2.21 26.22
C PRO A 275 10.25 3.73 26.35
N VAL A 276 10.58 4.64 25.40
CA VAL A 276 10.65 6.10 25.74
C VAL A 276 9.79 7.04 24.86
N GLY A 277 9.01 6.52 23.91
CA GLY A 277 8.24 7.40 23.02
C GLY A 277 7.03 6.76 22.35
N ALA A 278 6.51 5.68 22.92
CA ALA A 278 5.51 4.83 22.26
C ALA A 278 4.17 5.53 21.97
N PHE A 279 3.86 6.64 22.66
CA PHE A 279 2.58 7.33 22.52
C PHE A 279 2.74 8.72 21.93
N THR A 280 2.14 8.93 20.77
CA THR A 280 1.93 10.26 20.21
C THR A 280 0.43 10.58 20.27
N PRO A 281 0.02 11.73 20.84
CA PRO A 281 -1.35 12.23 20.70
C PRO A 281 -1.72 12.23 19.22
N ALA A 282 -2.79 11.53 18.88
CA ALA A 282 -3.14 11.32 17.48
C ALA A 282 -4.28 12.25 17.07
N VAL A 283 -5.38 12.30 17.83
CA VAL A 283 -6.55 13.12 17.50
C VAL A 283 -7.42 13.42 18.73
N THR A 284 -8.13 14.56 18.72
CA THR A 284 -9.31 14.81 19.55
C THR A 284 -10.52 14.91 18.61
N THR A 285 -11.52 14.05 18.76
CA THR A 285 -12.69 14.08 17.87
C THR A 285 -13.55 15.32 18.13
N THR A 286 -14.25 15.79 17.09
CA THR A 286 -15.21 16.91 17.20
C THR A 286 -16.44 16.58 18.05
N TYR A 287 -16.59 15.31 18.44
CA TYR A 287 -17.74 14.80 19.19
C TYR A 287 -17.48 14.93 20.69
N THR A 288 -18.06 15.97 21.27
CA THR A 288 -17.89 16.38 22.68
C THR A 288 -18.48 15.41 23.70
N ASN A 289 -19.29 14.43 23.28
CA ASN A 289 -19.94 13.46 24.16
C ASN A 289 -19.22 12.09 24.25
N GLY A 290 -18.00 11.98 23.70
CA GLY A 290 -17.17 10.77 23.81
C GLY A 290 -17.56 9.61 22.86
N VAL A 291 -16.59 8.72 22.63
CA VAL A 291 -16.71 7.55 21.75
C VAL A 291 -16.52 6.31 22.63
N GLY A 292 -17.55 5.49 22.81
CA GLY A 292 -17.48 4.27 23.61
C GLY A 292 -18.31 3.16 22.97
N VAL A 293 -17.78 1.94 22.97
CA VAL A 293 -18.41 0.78 22.28
C VAL A 293 -18.63 1.06 20.78
N ALA A 294 -17.74 1.87 20.20
CA ALA A 294 -17.68 2.09 18.76
C ALA A 294 -16.88 0.96 18.14
N GLY A 295 -17.26 0.54 16.93
CA GLY A 295 -16.42 -0.39 16.20
C GLY A 295 -15.46 0.35 15.28
N MET A 296 -14.25 -0.19 15.14
CA MET A 296 -13.19 0.39 14.34
C MET A 296 -12.60 -0.63 13.38
N ALA A 297 -12.24 -0.18 12.19
CA ALA A 297 -11.45 -0.98 11.25
C ALA A 297 -10.60 -0.08 10.36
N SER A 298 -9.47 -0.63 9.89
CA SER A 298 -8.63 0.03 8.89
C SER A 298 -9.11 -0.33 7.49
N LEU A 299 -9.24 0.68 6.64
CA LEU A 299 -9.60 0.54 5.22
C LEU A 299 -8.82 1.57 4.40
N ASP A 300 -8.12 1.12 3.35
CA ASP A 300 -7.37 1.98 2.43
C ASP A 300 -6.43 2.98 3.12
N GLY A 301 -5.73 2.53 4.17
CA GLY A 301 -4.82 3.34 4.96
C GLY A 301 -5.49 4.31 5.95
N ASN A 302 -6.82 4.36 5.96
CA ASN A 302 -7.59 5.16 6.91
C ASN A 302 -8.14 4.31 8.05
N VAL A 303 -8.50 4.97 9.15
CA VAL A 303 -9.31 4.39 10.23
C VAL A 303 -10.75 4.81 10.06
N LEU A 304 -11.64 3.83 9.94
CA LEU A 304 -13.08 4.03 9.96
C LEU A 304 -13.63 3.75 11.36
N VAL A 305 -14.35 4.72 11.93
CA VAL A 305 -15.01 4.61 13.23
C VAL A 305 -16.51 4.62 13.00
N THR A 306 -17.23 3.65 13.58
CA THR A 306 -18.66 3.48 13.35
C THR A 306 -19.44 3.19 14.63
N GLY A 307 -20.60 3.84 14.75
CA GLY A 307 -21.53 3.63 15.86
C GLY A 307 -20.94 4.06 17.21
N GLY A 308 -21.54 3.57 18.30
CA GLY A 308 -21.06 3.84 19.66
C GLY A 308 -21.38 5.25 20.17
N ASN A 309 -21.94 5.34 21.37
CA ASN A 309 -21.92 6.55 22.19
C ASN A 309 -22.30 6.23 23.62
N TYR A 310 -21.56 6.83 24.54
CA TYR A 310 -21.92 6.90 25.93
C TYR A 310 -22.35 8.33 26.21
N SER A 311 -23.48 8.57 26.87
CA SER A 311 -23.76 9.92 27.37
C SER A 311 -24.21 9.86 28.82
N GLY A 312 -23.32 10.24 29.74
CA GLY A 312 -23.64 10.44 31.15
C GLY A 312 -22.44 10.10 32.04
N SER A 313 -22.14 10.94 33.02
CA SER A 313 -21.19 10.63 34.08
C SER A 313 -21.80 9.60 35.03
N GLY A 314 -21.18 8.43 35.16
CA GLY A 314 -21.58 7.38 36.10
C GLY A 314 -21.47 5.98 35.50
N ASN A 315 -20.98 5.02 36.29
CA ASN A 315 -20.59 3.67 35.89
C ASN A 315 -21.77 2.71 35.56
N GLN A 316 -22.82 3.24 34.93
CA GLN A 316 -24.06 2.52 34.67
C GLN A 316 -24.31 2.33 33.16
N SER A 317 -24.17 1.07 32.73
CA SER A 317 -24.62 0.53 31.43
C SER A 317 -25.99 0.98 30.88
N PRO A 318 -27.00 1.45 31.65
CA PRO A 318 -28.22 2.05 31.09
C PRO A 318 -28.03 3.29 30.19
N ASN A 319 -26.85 3.91 30.16
CA ASN A 319 -26.61 5.16 29.41
C ASN A 319 -25.98 4.97 28.02
N ASN A 320 -25.79 3.73 27.56
CA ASN A 320 -25.31 3.48 26.20
C ASN A 320 -26.35 3.99 25.20
N ARG A 321 -25.96 4.84 24.26
CA ARG A 321 -26.86 5.43 23.27
C ARG A 321 -26.48 4.98 21.88
N THR A 322 -27.48 4.64 21.08
CA THR A 322 -27.24 4.34 19.67
C THR A 322 -26.91 5.63 18.93
N LYS A 323 -25.94 5.55 18.02
CA LYS A 323 -25.55 6.66 17.16
C LYS A 323 -25.46 6.24 15.71
N LYS A 324 -25.55 7.25 14.85
CA LYS A 324 -25.20 7.16 13.44
C LYS A 324 -23.91 7.97 13.31
N ILE A 325 -22.76 7.30 13.41
CA ILE A 325 -21.44 7.91 13.27
C ILE A 325 -20.68 7.10 12.24
N THR A 326 -20.03 7.79 11.31
CA THR A 326 -19.01 7.25 10.41
C THR A 326 -17.96 8.33 10.20
N MET A 327 -16.74 8.07 10.63
CA MET A 327 -15.62 9.01 10.54
C MET A 327 -14.45 8.32 9.87
N THR A 328 -13.61 9.13 9.21
CA THR A 328 -12.36 8.68 8.60
C THR A 328 -11.19 9.49 9.18
N TYR A 329 -10.14 8.80 9.60
CA TYR A 329 -8.86 9.40 10.02
C TYR A 329 -7.73 8.91 9.13
N GLY A 330 -6.87 9.82 8.68
CA GLY A 330 -5.68 9.49 7.90
C GLY A 330 -4.51 9.01 8.78
N PRO A 331 -3.52 8.32 8.20
CA PRO A 331 -2.40 7.75 8.95
C PRO A 331 -1.48 8.81 9.56
N ASP A 332 -1.45 10.03 8.99
CA ASP A 332 -0.63 11.15 9.49
C ASP A 332 -1.43 12.43 9.77
N SER A 333 -2.74 12.43 9.51
CA SER A 333 -3.59 13.60 9.75
C SER A 333 -4.28 13.52 11.11
N ALA A 334 -4.17 14.60 11.89
CA ALA A 334 -5.04 14.81 13.06
C ALA A 334 -6.48 15.22 12.66
N ALA A 335 -6.76 15.30 11.35
CA ALA A 335 -7.99 15.84 10.81
C ALA A 335 -9.03 14.72 10.59
N GLU A 336 -10.13 14.82 11.34
CA GLU A 336 -11.35 14.05 11.16
C GLU A 336 -12.10 14.51 9.90
N SER A 337 -12.58 13.56 9.10
CA SER A 337 -13.58 13.85 8.06
C SER A 337 -14.88 13.10 8.32
N ASN A 338 -15.98 13.85 8.43
CA ASN A 338 -17.31 13.27 8.61
C ASN A 338 -17.78 12.58 7.31
N ARG A 339 -18.24 11.34 7.42
CA ARG A 339 -18.79 10.54 6.32
C ARG A 339 -20.31 10.46 6.39
N THR A 340 -20.92 9.88 5.36
CA THR A 340 -22.37 9.63 5.33
C THR A 340 -22.74 8.74 6.50
N LEU A 341 -23.67 9.23 7.32
CA LEU A 341 -24.16 8.52 8.48
C LEU A 341 -25.03 7.32 8.08
N TYR A 342 -25.09 6.33 8.96
CA TYR A 342 -26.01 5.20 8.82
C TYR A 342 -27.47 5.60 8.55
N ALA A 343 -28.20 4.74 7.83
CA ALA A 343 -29.66 4.80 7.78
C ALA A 343 -30.31 4.50 9.16
N SER A 344 -29.72 3.60 9.96
CA SER A 344 -30.19 3.16 11.29
C SER A 344 -29.09 3.30 12.34
N THR A 345 -29.45 3.64 13.58
CA THR A 345 -28.47 3.73 14.66
C THR A 345 -27.90 2.35 15.01
N ARG A 346 -26.61 2.23 15.36
CA ARG A 346 -26.01 0.95 15.79
C ARG A 346 -25.08 1.12 16.99
N LEU A 347 -25.16 0.15 17.91
CA LEU A 347 -24.32 0.03 19.10
C LEU A 347 -23.84 -1.42 19.24
N GLY A 348 -22.57 -1.63 19.57
CA GLY A 348 -22.01 -2.97 19.82
C GLY A 348 -22.14 -3.93 18.63
N ALA A 349 -22.04 -3.38 17.41
CA ALA A 349 -21.98 -4.18 16.20
C ALA A 349 -20.54 -4.67 15.98
N GLY A 350 -20.39 -5.87 15.44
CA GLY A 350 -19.08 -6.38 15.02
C GLY A 350 -18.67 -5.70 13.72
N ILE A 351 -17.47 -5.16 13.68
CA ILE A 351 -16.95 -4.43 12.53
C ILE A 351 -15.78 -5.18 11.91
N ALA A 352 -15.81 -5.36 10.59
CA ALA A 352 -14.68 -5.89 9.84
C ALA A 352 -14.66 -5.30 8.43
N THR A 353 -13.48 -5.21 7.82
CA THR A 353 -13.35 -4.76 6.43
C THR A 353 -13.18 -5.94 5.48
N LEU A 354 -13.71 -5.87 4.27
CA LEU A 354 -13.57 -6.88 3.23
C LEU A 354 -13.91 -6.28 1.85
N ASN A 355 -13.17 -6.63 0.80
CA ASN A 355 -13.42 -6.18 -0.58
C ASN A 355 -13.65 -4.66 -0.69
N ASP A 356 -12.75 -3.86 -0.11
CA ASP A 356 -12.80 -2.39 -0.09
C ASP A 356 -14.06 -1.81 0.60
N ARG A 357 -14.72 -2.58 1.45
CA ARG A 357 -15.89 -2.16 2.22
C ARG A 357 -15.71 -2.44 3.69
N LEU A 358 -16.37 -1.64 4.53
CA LEU A 358 -16.55 -1.94 5.94
C LEU A 358 -17.90 -2.63 6.15
N TYR A 359 -17.94 -3.70 6.92
CA TYR A 359 -19.16 -4.43 7.27
C TYR A 359 -19.48 -4.25 8.75
N SER A 360 -20.72 -3.89 9.02
CA SER A 360 -21.31 -3.75 10.35
C SER A 360 -22.32 -4.87 10.57
N ILE A 361 -21.99 -5.77 11.50
CA ILE A 361 -22.69 -7.04 11.71
C ILE A 361 -23.44 -7.01 13.04
N GLY A 362 -24.76 -7.13 12.98
CA GLY A 362 -25.61 -7.15 14.17
C GLY A 362 -25.59 -5.82 14.96
N GLY A 363 -25.52 -5.91 16.27
CA GLY A 363 -25.63 -4.80 17.21
C GLY A 363 -27.07 -4.54 17.66
N ALA A 364 -27.25 -3.44 18.38
CA ALA A 364 -28.54 -2.95 18.82
C ALA A 364 -28.89 -1.62 18.13
N THR A 365 -30.16 -1.48 17.74
CA THR A 365 -30.69 -0.32 17.01
C THR A 365 -31.87 0.30 17.77
N SER A 366 -32.15 1.59 17.50
CA SER A 366 -33.31 2.29 18.04
C SER A 366 -33.96 3.19 16.99
N ALA A 367 -35.23 3.57 17.23
CA ALA A 367 -35.98 4.41 16.30
C ALA A 367 -35.39 5.83 16.16
N SER A 368 -34.84 6.39 17.23
CA SER A 368 -34.19 7.71 17.22
C SER A 368 -32.75 7.64 17.71
N GLU A 369 -31.90 8.47 17.11
CA GLU A 369 -30.52 8.67 17.51
C GLU A 369 -30.44 9.24 18.93
N GLY A 370 -29.49 8.74 19.73
CA GLY A 370 -29.34 9.18 21.11
C GLY A 370 -30.32 8.53 22.08
N THR A 371 -31.09 7.52 21.65
CA THR A 371 -31.92 6.71 22.55
C THR A 371 -31.01 5.86 23.43
N ALA A 372 -31.22 5.93 24.74
CA ALA A 372 -30.52 5.09 25.70
C ALA A 372 -31.02 3.65 25.56
N CYS A 373 -30.10 2.71 25.33
CA CYS A 373 -30.32 1.25 25.25
C CYS A 373 -30.41 0.57 26.62
N GLY A 374 -30.55 1.34 27.70
CA GLY A 374 -30.89 0.78 29.01
C GLY A 374 -32.27 0.12 29.03
N ALA A 375 -32.45 -0.82 29.96
CA ALA A 375 -33.72 -1.50 30.29
C ALA A 375 -34.70 -1.69 29.11
N PHE A 376 -34.26 -2.41 28.07
CA PHE A 376 -35.14 -3.01 27.03
C PHE A 376 -35.65 -2.09 25.90
N SER A 377 -35.05 -0.93 25.65
CA SER A 377 -35.53 0.01 24.61
C SER A 377 -34.96 -0.21 23.19
N CYS A 378 -33.81 -0.88 23.05
CA CYS A 378 -33.14 -1.10 21.77
C CYS A 378 -33.38 -2.52 21.23
N ALA A 379 -33.62 -2.63 19.92
CA ALA A 379 -33.81 -3.89 19.24
C ALA A 379 -32.46 -4.47 18.81
N VAL A 380 -32.15 -5.69 19.28
CA VAL A 380 -30.99 -6.45 18.78
C VAL A 380 -31.31 -6.96 17.38
N VAL A 381 -30.44 -6.65 16.42
CA VAL A 381 -30.69 -6.93 15.00
C VAL A 381 -29.79 -8.04 14.47
N ASN A 382 -30.28 -8.72 13.44
CA ASN A 382 -29.57 -9.75 12.68
C ASN A 382 -29.12 -9.26 11.29
N THR A 383 -29.19 -7.95 11.05
CA THR A 383 -28.90 -7.35 9.74
C THR A 383 -27.42 -7.00 9.60
N ILE A 384 -26.94 -7.04 8.37
CA ILE A 384 -25.59 -6.62 7.98
C ILE A 384 -25.71 -5.35 7.14
N GLN A 385 -24.84 -4.37 7.40
CA GLN A 385 -24.72 -3.15 6.61
C GLN A 385 -23.28 -3.02 6.10
N SER A 386 -23.10 -2.65 4.83
CA SER A 386 -21.78 -2.35 4.28
C SER A 386 -21.62 -0.87 3.97
N PHE A 387 -20.41 -0.35 4.18
CA PHE A 387 -19.99 0.99 3.83
C PHE A 387 -18.90 0.93 2.77
N ASP A 388 -19.10 1.70 1.71
CA ASP A 388 -18.15 1.91 0.64
C ASP A 388 -17.55 3.30 0.78
N ASP A 389 -16.25 3.39 1.07
CA ASP A 389 -15.60 4.68 1.30
C ASP A 389 -15.45 5.49 0.01
N ARG A 390 -15.34 4.85 -1.16
CA ARG A 390 -15.19 5.53 -2.45
C ARG A 390 -16.48 6.24 -2.86
N SER A 391 -17.61 5.57 -2.68
CA SER A 391 -18.93 6.16 -2.95
C SER A 391 -19.53 6.90 -1.75
N ASN A 392 -18.89 6.81 -0.58
CA ASN A 392 -19.35 7.35 0.70
C ASN A 392 -20.81 6.98 0.99
N ALA A 393 -21.15 5.70 0.83
CA ALA A 393 -22.53 5.22 0.92
C ALA A 393 -22.66 3.92 1.73
N TRP A 394 -23.72 3.86 2.53
CA TRP A 394 -24.14 2.66 3.24
C TRP A 394 -25.15 1.84 2.42
N THR A 395 -25.00 0.53 2.45
CA THR A 395 -25.90 -0.45 1.82
C THR A 395 -26.42 -1.43 2.87
N ASN A 396 -27.73 -1.71 2.86
CA ASN A 396 -28.29 -2.83 3.62
C ASN A 396 -28.05 -4.12 2.84
N GLU A 397 -27.27 -5.03 3.42
CA GLU A 397 -27.05 -6.33 2.80
C GLU A 397 -28.32 -7.18 2.90
N THR A 398 -28.59 -7.97 1.86
CA THR A 398 -29.71 -8.92 1.86
C THR A 398 -29.44 -10.15 2.73
N ALA A 399 -28.17 -10.37 3.08
CA ALA A 399 -27.72 -11.40 3.99
C ALA A 399 -28.04 -11.04 5.45
N THR A 400 -28.45 -12.04 6.23
CA THR A 400 -28.65 -11.89 7.69
C THR A 400 -27.80 -12.90 8.44
N ILE A 401 -27.50 -12.61 9.72
CA ILE A 401 -26.76 -13.53 10.61
C ILE A 401 -27.67 -14.54 11.33
N GLY A 402 -28.93 -14.66 10.91
CA GLY A 402 -29.93 -15.49 11.57
C GLY A 402 -30.41 -14.87 12.88
N THR A 403 -29.88 -15.34 14.01
CA THR A 403 -30.18 -14.77 15.34
C THR A 403 -29.46 -13.44 15.52
N GLY A 404 -30.16 -12.41 15.98
CA GLY A 404 -29.56 -11.10 16.25
C GLY A 404 -28.45 -11.21 17.30
N ARG A 405 -27.41 -10.37 17.18
CA ARG A 405 -26.25 -10.43 18.10
C ARG A 405 -25.86 -9.03 18.55
N PHE A 406 -25.86 -8.75 19.84
CA PHE A 406 -25.30 -7.54 20.43
C PHE A 406 -23.93 -7.84 21.03
N ARG A 407 -22.99 -6.89 20.93
CA ARG A 407 -21.60 -7.02 21.42
C ARG A 407 -20.89 -8.23 20.81
N VAL A 408 -21.06 -8.34 19.48
CA VAL A 408 -20.45 -9.40 18.66
C VAL A 408 -19.07 -8.96 18.21
N SER A 409 -18.11 -9.86 18.31
CA SER A 409 -16.78 -9.62 17.75
C SER A 409 -16.77 -10.08 16.29
N ALA A 410 -16.21 -9.26 15.40
CA ALA A 410 -16.06 -9.59 13.99
C ALA A 410 -14.66 -9.25 13.51
N GLN A 411 -14.10 -10.12 12.68
CA GLN A 411 -12.74 -9.98 12.17
C GLN A 411 -12.68 -10.46 10.73
N ARG A 412 -11.89 -9.78 9.91
CA ARG A 412 -11.62 -10.20 8.53
C ARG A 412 -10.65 -11.37 8.53
N VAL A 413 -11.03 -12.46 7.85
CA VAL A 413 -10.13 -13.57 7.56
C VAL A 413 -10.34 -13.98 6.11
N ARG A 414 -9.32 -13.73 5.27
CA ARG A 414 -9.16 -14.27 3.91
C ARG A 414 -10.45 -14.33 3.07
N GLY A 415 -10.92 -13.18 2.62
CA GLY A 415 -12.09 -13.09 1.73
C GLY A 415 -13.44 -13.18 2.43
N TYR A 416 -13.46 -13.41 3.75
CA TYR A 416 -14.68 -13.51 4.56
C TYR A 416 -14.60 -12.64 5.81
N VAL A 417 -15.76 -12.35 6.39
CA VAL A 417 -15.88 -11.81 7.74
C VAL A 417 -16.30 -12.93 8.69
N TYR A 418 -15.46 -13.24 9.67
CA TYR A 418 -15.81 -14.16 10.75
C TYR A 418 -16.34 -13.37 11.92
N PHE A 419 -17.35 -13.91 12.61
CA PHE A 419 -17.92 -13.28 13.78
C PHE A 419 -18.29 -14.29 14.85
N VAL A 420 -18.14 -13.89 16.11
CA VAL A 420 -18.21 -14.77 17.28
C VAL A 420 -18.81 -14.06 18.48
N GLY A 421 -19.44 -14.83 19.36
CA GLY A 421 -19.90 -14.31 20.63
C GLY A 421 -21.20 -13.50 20.53
N GLY A 422 -21.36 -12.61 21.51
CA GLY A 422 -22.49 -11.70 21.66
C GLY A 422 -23.67 -12.30 22.41
N ASN A 423 -24.73 -11.52 22.58
CA ASN A 423 -26.01 -11.99 23.14
C ASN A 423 -27.16 -11.76 22.16
N ASP A 424 -28.18 -12.62 22.24
CA ASP A 424 -29.34 -12.62 21.33
C ASP A 424 -30.41 -11.55 21.62
N GLY A 425 -30.22 -10.76 22.67
CA GLY A 425 -31.16 -9.72 23.08
C GLY A 425 -32.38 -10.22 23.86
N SER A 426 -32.49 -11.51 24.16
CA SER A 426 -33.59 -12.07 24.99
C SER A 426 -33.70 -11.39 26.36
N THR A 427 -32.56 -11.02 26.97
CA THR A 427 -32.45 -10.02 28.04
C THR A 427 -31.08 -9.32 27.95
N PHE A 428 -31.03 -8.01 28.23
CA PHE A 428 -29.79 -7.22 28.15
C PHE A 428 -28.92 -7.35 29.43
N PHE A 429 -29.48 -7.90 30.52
CA PHE A 429 -28.79 -8.12 31.80
C PHE A 429 -29.01 -9.55 32.33
N PRO A 430 -27.99 -10.19 32.93
CA PRO A 430 -28.05 -11.54 33.53
C PRO A 430 -29.05 -11.62 34.69
N PRO A 431 -29.57 -12.83 35.02
CA PRO A 431 -28.94 -14.15 34.78
C PRO A 431 -29.45 -14.95 33.57
N ALA A 432 -30.32 -14.39 32.72
CA ALA A 432 -31.11 -15.17 31.75
C ALA A 432 -30.93 -14.80 30.27
N GLY A 433 -29.84 -14.14 29.89
CA GLY A 433 -29.51 -13.88 28.48
C GLY A 433 -28.80 -15.09 27.86
N THR A 434 -29.25 -15.56 26.69
CA THR A 434 -28.52 -16.60 25.96
C THR A 434 -27.31 -15.96 25.30
N PHE A 435 -26.15 -16.07 25.95
CA PHE A 435 -24.89 -15.72 25.31
C PHE A 435 -24.59 -16.73 24.20
N LEU A 436 -24.25 -16.20 23.04
CA LEU A 436 -23.99 -17.00 21.86
C LEU A 436 -22.51 -17.39 21.85
N SER A 437 -22.26 -18.66 21.57
CA SER A 437 -20.90 -19.21 21.50
C SER A 437 -20.53 -19.66 20.08
N ALA A 438 -21.47 -19.57 19.13
CA ALA A 438 -21.25 -19.97 17.76
C ALA A 438 -20.38 -18.97 16.98
N VAL A 439 -19.34 -19.48 16.32
CA VAL A 439 -18.57 -18.81 15.27
C VAL A 439 -19.32 -18.96 13.94
N GLN A 440 -19.48 -17.87 13.21
CA GLN A 440 -20.08 -17.85 11.88
C GLN A 440 -19.19 -17.06 10.91
N ARG A 441 -19.40 -17.27 9.61
CA ARG A 441 -18.75 -16.49 8.56
C ARG A 441 -19.77 -15.84 7.64
N PHE A 442 -19.38 -14.70 7.09
CA PHE A 442 -20.14 -13.93 6.12
C PHE A 442 -19.32 -13.76 4.83
N ASP A 443 -19.99 -13.95 3.68
CA ASP A 443 -19.46 -13.81 2.32
C ASP A 443 -20.25 -12.73 1.55
N PRO A 444 -19.60 -11.69 1.00
CA PRO A 444 -20.22 -10.68 0.14
C PRO A 444 -20.79 -11.29 -1.16
N GLY A 445 -22.05 -11.70 -1.11
CA GLY A 445 -22.75 -12.34 -2.23
C GLY A 445 -23.68 -13.48 -1.83
N GLY A 446 -23.64 -13.90 -0.56
CA GLY A 446 -24.49 -14.97 -0.01
C GLY A 446 -25.00 -14.68 1.41
N GLN A 447 -25.84 -15.57 1.94
CA GLN A 447 -26.27 -15.53 3.35
C GLN A 447 -25.08 -15.81 4.29
N ALA A 448 -25.13 -15.34 5.53
CA ALA A 448 -24.15 -15.76 6.54
C ALA A 448 -24.26 -17.28 6.73
N ARG A 449 -23.13 -17.99 6.66
CA ARG A 449 -23.09 -19.46 6.72
C ARG A 449 -22.23 -19.94 7.89
N GLY A 450 -22.38 -21.21 8.22
CA GLY A 450 -21.45 -21.89 9.11
C GLY A 450 -20.02 -21.94 8.55
N VAL A 451 -19.06 -22.34 9.38
CA VAL A 451 -17.68 -22.59 8.93
C VAL A 451 -17.70 -23.88 8.07
N PRO A 452 -17.03 -23.93 6.91
CA PRO A 452 -16.89 -25.17 6.14
C PRO A 452 -16.16 -26.23 6.97
N GLY A 453 -16.40 -27.51 6.65
CA GLY A 453 -15.60 -28.58 7.22
C GLY A 453 -14.12 -28.50 6.87
N ALA A 454 -13.30 -29.16 7.70
CA ALA A 454 -11.85 -29.09 7.76
C ALA A 454 -11.18 -28.56 6.47
N PRO A 455 -10.51 -27.40 6.54
CA PRO A 455 -9.76 -26.87 5.43
C PRO A 455 -8.61 -27.82 5.05
N ARG A 456 -8.49 -28.10 3.75
CA ARG A 456 -7.20 -28.40 3.10
C ARG A 456 -6.19 -27.29 3.42
N PHE A 457 -5.22 -27.57 4.29
CA PHE A 457 -4.16 -26.63 4.65
C PHE A 457 -3.31 -26.22 3.44
N ALA A 458 -2.84 -24.98 3.41
CA ALA A 458 -1.79 -24.61 2.46
C ALA A 458 -0.53 -25.44 2.70
N THR A 459 0.10 -25.92 1.62
CA THR A 459 1.47 -26.43 1.70
C THR A 459 2.45 -25.28 1.55
N ALA A 460 3.61 -25.40 2.21
CA ALA A 460 4.61 -24.34 2.20
C ALA A 460 5.15 -24.08 0.78
N ALA A 461 5.47 -22.82 0.50
CA ALA A 461 6.29 -22.48 -0.66
C ALA A 461 7.66 -23.17 -0.55
N SER A 462 8.27 -23.49 -1.69
CA SER A 462 9.58 -24.13 -1.75
C SER A 462 10.48 -23.48 -2.81
N THR A 463 11.76 -23.85 -2.83
CA THR A 463 12.74 -23.48 -3.88
C THR A 463 12.79 -21.97 -4.21
N LEU A 464 12.90 -21.12 -3.18
CA LEU A 464 13.14 -19.70 -3.35
C LEU A 464 14.50 -19.45 -4.04
N SER A 465 14.51 -18.62 -5.07
CA SER A 465 15.69 -18.14 -5.78
C SER A 465 15.61 -16.63 -6.00
N GLY A 466 16.76 -15.97 -6.09
CA GLY A 466 16.87 -14.53 -6.30
C GLY A 466 17.98 -14.19 -7.28
N THR A 467 17.68 -13.34 -8.26
CA THR A 467 18.67 -12.80 -9.21
C THR A 467 18.85 -11.32 -8.92
N ALA A 468 20.04 -10.96 -8.44
CA ALA A 468 20.41 -9.56 -8.20
C ALA A 468 20.71 -8.85 -9.52
N SER A 469 20.25 -7.61 -9.63
CA SER A 469 20.57 -6.67 -10.70
C SER A 469 20.82 -5.28 -10.10
N ASN A 470 20.89 -4.26 -10.94
CA ASN A 470 21.04 -2.88 -10.50
C ASN A 470 19.82 -2.43 -9.69
N HIS A 471 20.05 -2.04 -8.43
CA HIS A 471 19.03 -1.59 -7.47
C HIS A 471 17.84 -2.54 -7.25
N THR A 472 17.94 -3.79 -7.71
CA THR A 472 16.81 -4.72 -7.74
C THR A 472 17.22 -6.16 -7.46
N VAL A 473 16.30 -6.96 -6.92
CA VAL A 473 16.40 -8.42 -6.83
C VAL A 473 15.10 -9.02 -7.36
N ALA A 474 15.21 -9.79 -8.44
CA ALA A 474 14.09 -10.58 -8.96
C ALA A 474 14.01 -11.91 -8.19
N LEU A 475 12.94 -12.10 -7.43
CA LEU A 475 12.68 -13.29 -6.61
C LEU A 475 11.67 -14.21 -7.31
N SER A 476 11.87 -15.51 -7.20
CA SER A 476 10.93 -16.54 -7.65
C SER A 476 10.93 -17.76 -6.73
N TRP A 477 9.80 -18.42 -6.56
CA TRP A 477 9.66 -19.62 -5.73
C TRP A 477 8.71 -20.64 -6.38
N THR A 478 8.76 -21.90 -5.93
CA THR A 478 7.72 -22.87 -6.27
C THR A 478 6.54 -22.72 -5.31
N GLY A 479 5.36 -22.56 -5.90
CA GLY A 479 4.12 -22.38 -5.16
C GLY A 479 3.67 -23.62 -4.37
N GLY A 480 2.90 -23.40 -3.31
CA GLY A 480 2.20 -24.43 -2.56
C GLY A 480 0.81 -24.74 -3.14
N SER A 481 0.21 -25.82 -2.68
CA SER A 481 -1.20 -26.14 -2.89
C SER A 481 -2.08 -25.33 -1.92
N THR A 482 -3.32 -25.03 -2.34
CA THR A 482 -4.33 -24.41 -1.46
C THR A 482 -3.90 -23.08 -0.82
N VAL A 483 -3.03 -22.35 -1.53
CA VAL A 483 -2.49 -21.03 -1.19
C VAL A 483 -3.38 -19.93 -1.76
N ASP A 484 -3.68 -18.91 -0.97
CA ASP A 484 -4.37 -17.68 -1.37
C ASP A 484 -3.34 -16.61 -1.75
N TYR A 485 -2.28 -16.45 -0.95
CA TYR A 485 -1.16 -15.56 -1.25
C TYR A 485 0.14 -16.01 -0.60
N TYR A 486 1.25 -15.42 -1.05
CA TYR A 486 2.57 -15.58 -0.47
C TYR A 486 2.98 -14.29 0.22
N ARG A 487 3.63 -14.39 1.38
CA ARG A 487 4.20 -13.25 2.08
C ARG A 487 5.71 -13.28 1.95
N ILE A 488 6.29 -12.12 1.62
CA ILE A 488 7.72 -11.98 1.35
C ILE A 488 8.35 -11.14 2.45
N PHE A 489 9.43 -11.66 3.03
CA PHE A 489 10.18 -11.02 4.09
C PHE A 489 11.57 -10.64 3.60
N ARG A 490 12.03 -9.44 3.98
CA ARG A 490 13.37 -8.92 3.69
C ARG A 490 14.10 -8.54 4.98
N SER A 491 15.41 -8.77 5.01
CA SER A 491 16.32 -8.31 6.07
C SER A 491 17.69 -7.94 5.50
N THR A 492 18.42 -7.03 6.15
CA THR A 492 19.84 -6.75 5.89
C THR A 492 20.79 -7.59 6.77
N THR A 493 20.23 -8.44 7.63
CA THR A 493 20.97 -9.33 8.54
C THR A 493 20.54 -10.78 8.34
N SER A 494 21.50 -11.71 8.39
CA SER A 494 21.22 -13.15 8.30
C SER A 494 20.90 -13.71 9.68
N ALA A 495 19.69 -14.23 9.90
CA ALA A 495 19.50 -15.53 10.56
C ALA A 495 18.11 -16.13 10.32
N VAL A 496 17.85 -17.26 10.97
CA VAL A 496 16.61 -18.04 10.95
C VAL A 496 15.62 -17.46 11.96
N ARG A 497 14.34 -17.38 11.55
CA ARG A 497 13.18 -16.81 12.27
C ARG A 497 13.25 -16.92 13.81
N GLY A 498 13.09 -15.79 14.51
CA GLY A 498 12.96 -15.71 15.97
C GLY A 498 13.64 -14.52 16.66
N ALA A 499 14.48 -13.76 15.95
CA ALA A 499 15.28 -12.67 16.54
C ALA A 499 15.37 -11.36 15.71
N PHE A 500 14.52 -11.16 14.69
CA PHE A 500 14.65 -10.00 13.78
C PHE A 500 13.42 -9.11 13.66
N ILE A 501 13.72 -7.88 13.25
CA ILE A 501 12.82 -6.94 12.59
C ILE A 501 12.79 -7.36 11.11
N GLU A 502 11.92 -8.31 10.74
CA GLU A 502 11.65 -8.59 9.32
C GLU A 502 10.67 -7.53 8.81
N GLU A 503 11.04 -6.83 7.74
CA GLU A 503 10.10 -5.93 7.05
C GLU A 503 9.27 -6.77 6.07
N GLN A 504 7.94 -6.75 6.23
CA GLN A 504 7.04 -7.36 5.27
C GLN A 504 7.03 -6.48 4.01
N MET A 505 7.55 -7.02 2.90
CA MET A 505 7.65 -6.30 1.63
C MET A 505 6.30 -6.20 0.90
N GLY A 506 5.38 -7.13 1.19
CA GLY A 506 4.07 -7.23 0.56
C GLY A 506 3.58 -8.67 0.41
N ASP A 507 2.36 -8.80 -0.09
CA ASP A 507 1.70 -10.07 -0.36
C ASP A 507 1.54 -10.27 -1.88
N VAL A 508 1.84 -11.47 -2.39
CA VAL A 508 1.64 -11.86 -3.80
C VAL A 508 0.50 -12.87 -3.87
N SER A 509 -0.62 -12.50 -4.47
CA SER A 509 -1.76 -13.41 -4.66
C SER A 509 -1.37 -14.63 -5.51
N ALA A 510 -1.80 -15.81 -5.09
CA ALA A 510 -1.67 -17.03 -5.87
C ALA A 510 -2.50 -16.94 -7.17
N PRO A 511 -2.05 -17.54 -8.30
CA PRO A 511 -0.89 -18.42 -8.44
C PRO A 511 0.45 -17.68 -8.67
N GLY A 512 0.51 -16.36 -8.45
CA GLY A 512 1.73 -15.57 -8.58
C GLY A 512 2.86 -16.11 -7.69
N THR A 513 4.05 -16.29 -8.27
CA THR A 513 5.20 -16.98 -7.63
C THR A 513 6.52 -16.24 -7.83
N SER A 514 6.44 -14.94 -8.15
CA SER A 514 7.60 -14.08 -8.39
C SER A 514 7.31 -12.63 -8.04
N ILE A 515 8.34 -11.90 -7.59
CA ILE A 515 8.29 -10.46 -7.36
C ILE A 515 9.64 -9.81 -7.68
N VAL A 516 9.64 -8.55 -8.08
CA VAL A 516 10.87 -7.75 -8.18
C VAL A 516 10.92 -6.80 -7.00
N ASP A 517 11.89 -7.01 -6.12
CA ASP A 517 12.25 -6.04 -5.08
C ASP A 517 13.12 -4.95 -5.71
N GLY A 518 12.83 -3.67 -5.44
CA GLY A 518 13.47 -2.53 -6.11
C GLY A 518 13.82 -1.39 -5.15
N GLN A 519 14.51 -0.37 -5.66
CA GLN A 519 15.08 0.74 -4.87
C GLN A 519 16.07 0.25 -3.79
N LEU A 520 16.79 -0.83 -4.07
CA LEU A 520 17.78 -1.42 -3.17
C LEU A 520 19.12 -0.71 -3.29
N VAL A 521 19.93 -0.74 -2.24
CA VAL A 521 21.28 -0.15 -2.26
C VAL A 521 22.26 -1.17 -2.84
N ASN A 522 22.89 -0.84 -3.97
CA ASN A 522 23.93 -1.67 -4.58
C ASN A 522 25.08 -1.95 -3.59
N GLY A 523 25.56 -3.18 -3.57
CA GLY A 523 26.59 -3.65 -2.63
C GLY A 523 26.07 -4.02 -1.23
N THR A 524 24.82 -3.69 -0.88
CA THR A 524 24.18 -4.17 0.36
C THR A 524 23.61 -5.56 0.14
N THR A 525 23.87 -6.49 1.08
CA THR A 525 23.34 -7.86 1.00
C THR A 525 21.99 -7.92 1.69
N TYR A 526 20.98 -8.42 0.96
CA TYR A 526 19.63 -8.61 1.44
C TYR A 526 19.32 -10.11 1.56
N TYR A 527 18.57 -10.48 2.60
CA TYR A 527 18.16 -11.84 2.91
C TYR A 527 16.65 -11.96 2.74
N TYR A 528 16.20 -13.03 2.09
CA TYR A 528 14.80 -13.22 1.74
C TYR A 528 14.27 -14.57 2.20
N THR A 529 13.03 -14.58 2.66
CA THR A 529 12.23 -15.79 2.86
C THR A 529 10.80 -15.57 2.38
N VAL A 530 10.09 -16.65 2.04
CA VAL A 530 8.70 -16.61 1.59
C VAL A 530 7.88 -17.62 2.40
N THR A 531 6.71 -17.21 2.88
CA THR A 531 5.71 -18.12 3.46
C THR A 531 4.52 -18.26 2.52
N ALA A 532 3.82 -19.39 2.59
CA ALA A 532 2.55 -19.59 1.91
C ALA A 532 1.40 -19.38 2.90
N VAL A 533 0.33 -18.79 2.44
CA VAL A 533 -0.78 -18.34 3.27
C VAL A 533 -2.04 -18.89 2.59
N GLY A 534 -2.68 -19.92 3.17
CA GLY A 534 -3.84 -20.65 2.58
C GLY A 534 -5.13 -19.82 2.46
N TYR A 535 -6.33 -20.41 2.56
CA TYR A 535 -7.61 -19.67 2.64
C TYR A 535 -8.25 -19.59 4.05
N ASP A 536 -7.64 -20.26 5.03
CA ASP A 536 -8.06 -20.38 6.45
C ASP A 536 -7.39 -19.44 7.50
N GLY A 537 -6.65 -18.42 7.12
CA GLY A 537 -5.73 -17.66 7.98
C GLY A 537 -4.35 -18.30 8.29
N HIS A 538 -4.14 -19.60 8.05
CA HIS A 538 -2.88 -20.30 8.39
C HIS A 538 -1.68 -19.97 7.49
N GLU A 539 -0.62 -19.42 8.07
CA GLU A 539 0.67 -19.16 7.42
C GLU A 539 1.63 -20.33 7.67
N THR A 540 2.23 -20.86 6.60
CA THR A 540 3.11 -22.02 6.66
C THR A 540 4.49 -21.67 7.23
N THR A 541 5.32 -22.67 7.44
CA THR A 541 6.78 -22.45 7.58
C THR A 541 7.33 -21.74 6.34
N ALA A 542 8.31 -20.87 6.56
CA ALA A 542 8.99 -20.15 5.49
C ALA A 542 9.89 -21.07 4.66
N THR A 543 10.19 -20.65 3.45
CA THR A 543 11.25 -21.25 2.64
C THR A 543 12.60 -21.16 3.35
N SER A 544 13.57 -21.95 2.89
CA SER A 544 14.97 -21.68 3.20
C SER A 544 15.34 -20.25 2.80
N GLN A 545 16.15 -19.60 3.63
CA GLN A 545 16.64 -18.25 3.36
C GLN A 545 17.61 -18.26 2.18
N ILE A 546 17.47 -17.26 1.32
CA ILE A 546 18.49 -16.92 0.33
C ILE A 546 19.04 -15.53 0.61
N SER A 547 20.19 -15.22 0.04
CA SER A 547 20.73 -13.86 0.00
C SER A 547 20.97 -13.41 -1.44
N ALA A 548 20.83 -12.12 -1.67
CA ALA A 548 21.14 -11.46 -2.93
C ALA A 548 21.75 -10.08 -2.65
N THR A 549 22.75 -9.71 -3.44
CA THR A 549 23.46 -8.43 -3.30
C THR A 549 23.34 -7.70 -4.64
N PRO A 550 22.41 -6.74 -4.80
CA PRO A 550 22.31 -5.88 -5.98
C PRO A 550 23.67 -5.30 -6.39
N GLN A 551 23.92 -5.24 -7.69
CA GLN A 551 25.18 -4.79 -8.27
C GLN A 551 24.89 -3.84 -9.41
N GLY A 552 25.71 -2.81 -9.53
CA GLY A 552 25.62 -1.81 -10.58
C GLY A 552 26.71 -0.76 -10.39
N PRO A 553 26.80 0.22 -11.31
CA PRO A 553 27.70 1.35 -11.15
C PRO A 553 27.40 2.08 -9.83
N LYS A 554 28.46 2.53 -9.16
CA LYS A 554 28.31 3.35 -7.94
C LYS A 554 28.04 4.80 -8.31
N ASP A 555 27.32 5.47 -7.42
CA ASP A 555 27.07 6.91 -7.50
C ASP A 555 28.38 7.71 -7.64
N PRO A 556 28.42 8.71 -8.54
CA PRO A 556 29.60 9.54 -8.72
C PRO A 556 30.07 10.24 -7.44
N THR A 557 31.38 10.39 -7.31
CA THR A 557 32.01 11.09 -6.18
C THR A 557 32.95 12.18 -6.69
N SER A 558 33.52 13.00 -5.79
CA SER A 558 34.55 13.99 -6.14
C SER A 558 34.13 15.02 -7.22
N LEU A 559 32.88 15.51 -7.18
CA LEU A 559 32.35 16.45 -8.18
C LEU A 559 33.15 17.77 -8.22
N GLY A 560 33.75 18.05 -9.38
CA GLY A 560 34.54 19.24 -9.68
C GLY A 560 34.02 19.95 -10.93
N GLN A 561 34.24 21.26 -10.99
CA GLN A 561 33.89 22.11 -12.13
C GLN A 561 35.02 23.12 -12.35
N PHE A 562 35.38 23.31 -13.61
CA PHE A 562 36.54 24.09 -14.03
C PHE A 562 36.22 24.89 -15.28
N GLU A 563 36.97 25.97 -15.48
CA GLU A 563 36.94 26.73 -16.73
C GLU A 563 37.38 25.89 -17.93
N SER A 564 37.23 26.43 -19.14
CA SER A 564 37.61 25.78 -20.40
C SER A 564 39.10 25.36 -20.48
N ASN A 565 39.97 25.90 -19.61
CA ASN A 565 41.35 25.46 -19.51
C ASN A 565 41.55 24.14 -18.73
N GLY A 566 40.49 23.62 -18.09
CA GLY A 566 40.51 22.37 -17.31
C GLY A 566 41.28 22.42 -15.99
N VAL A 567 41.76 23.59 -15.56
CA VAL A 567 42.62 23.75 -14.36
C VAL A 567 42.07 24.79 -13.38
N THR A 568 41.51 25.89 -13.85
CA THR A 568 40.92 26.92 -12.97
C THR A 568 39.60 26.41 -12.40
N ALA A 569 39.53 26.15 -11.10
CA ALA A 569 38.30 25.69 -10.45
C ALA A 569 37.25 26.81 -10.36
N ILE A 570 35.99 26.47 -10.66
CA ILE A 570 34.86 27.40 -10.52
C ILE A 570 34.18 27.13 -9.17
N ALA A 571 34.09 28.14 -8.32
CA ALA A 571 33.32 28.05 -7.08
C ALA A 571 31.81 28.03 -7.37
N GLY A 572 31.01 27.46 -6.45
CA GLY A 572 29.55 27.46 -6.59
C GLY A 572 29.00 28.88 -6.78
N GLY A 573 28.24 29.10 -7.85
CA GLY A 573 27.61 30.37 -8.19
C GLY A 573 28.55 31.42 -8.79
N ALA A 574 29.83 31.08 -9.03
CA ALA A 574 30.78 31.98 -9.65
C ALA A 574 30.54 32.09 -11.16
N ILE A 575 30.91 33.24 -11.73
CA ILE A 575 30.88 33.47 -13.18
C ILE A 575 32.16 32.91 -13.80
N THR A 576 32.05 32.22 -14.94
CA THR A 576 33.19 31.73 -15.72
C THR A 576 34.01 32.91 -16.26
N VAL A 577 35.34 32.90 -16.14
CA VAL A 577 36.19 34.08 -16.43
C VAL A 577 37.04 33.92 -17.70
N SER A 578 36.83 32.84 -18.48
CA SER A 578 37.60 32.51 -19.68
C SER A 578 36.83 32.89 -20.96
N GLY A 579 37.51 33.52 -21.92
CA GLY A 579 36.99 34.03 -23.21
C GLY A 579 36.41 32.99 -24.19
N GLN A 580 36.09 31.78 -23.72
CA GLN A 580 35.17 30.84 -24.36
C GLN A 580 34.00 30.60 -23.41
N ILE A 581 33.06 31.53 -23.46
CA ILE A 581 31.90 31.63 -22.57
C ILE A 581 30.89 30.48 -22.72
N ASP A 582 31.06 29.66 -23.75
CA ASP A 582 30.19 28.54 -24.11
C ASP A 582 30.70 27.18 -23.60
N ASN A 583 31.85 27.14 -22.90
CA ASN A 583 32.55 25.91 -22.56
C ASN A 583 32.98 25.80 -21.08
N VAL A 584 32.69 24.66 -20.43
CA VAL A 584 33.20 24.31 -19.09
C VAL A 584 33.67 22.86 -19.03
N VAL A 585 34.52 22.54 -18.05
CA VAL A 585 35.00 21.19 -17.79
C VAL A 585 34.43 20.70 -16.46
N LEU A 586 33.69 19.59 -16.49
CA LEU A 586 33.14 18.94 -15.31
C LEU A 586 33.91 17.65 -15.02
N THR A 587 34.18 17.37 -13.75
CA THR A 587 34.89 16.17 -13.32
C THR A 587 34.16 15.45 -12.19
N PHE A 588 34.28 14.13 -12.15
CA PHE A 588 33.78 13.29 -11.06
C PHE A 588 34.40 11.90 -11.15
N ASP A 589 34.46 11.17 -10.04
CA ASP A 589 34.95 9.80 -10.02
C ASP A 589 33.78 8.83 -10.20
N VAL A 590 33.93 7.87 -11.13
CA VAL A 590 33.02 6.74 -11.32
C VAL A 590 33.67 5.44 -10.87
N SER A 591 32.87 4.48 -10.40
CA SER A 591 33.38 3.16 -10.01
C SER A 591 32.33 2.07 -10.10
N HIS A 592 32.75 0.81 -10.03
CA HIS A 592 31.86 -0.36 -10.01
C HIS A 592 32.24 -1.31 -8.87
N THR A 593 31.30 -2.13 -8.42
CA THR A 593 31.53 -3.21 -7.43
C THR A 593 32.07 -4.52 -8.04
N GLN A 594 32.29 -4.56 -9.36
CA GLN A 594 32.65 -5.75 -10.14
C GLN A 594 33.73 -5.41 -11.17
N ASN A 595 34.50 -6.43 -11.54
CA ASN A 595 35.59 -6.29 -12.51
C ASN A 595 35.07 -6.32 -13.96
N ALA A 596 35.90 -5.81 -14.87
CA ALA A 596 35.70 -5.85 -16.31
C ALA A 596 34.40 -5.19 -16.81
N LYS A 597 33.87 -4.22 -16.06
CA LYS A 597 32.68 -3.44 -16.47
C LYS A 597 33.06 -2.23 -17.30
N THR A 598 32.21 -1.82 -18.24
CA THR A 598 32.41 -0.58 -19.00
C THR A 598 31.55 0.50 -18.38
N LEU A 599 32.18 1.55 -17.87
CA LEU A 599 31.48 2.67 -17.26
C LEU A 599 31.44 3.86 -18.23
N THR A 600 30.24 4.38 -18.46
CA THR A 600 30.01 5.60 -19.25
C THR A 600 29.63 6.71 -18.29
N PRO A 601 30.51 7.68 -18.02
CA PRO A 601 30.17 8.86 -17.22
C PRO A 601 29.17 9.74 -17.97
N TRP A 602 28.20 10.29 -17.26
CA TRP A 602 27.17 11.16 -17.83
C TRP A 602 26.88 12.35 -16.93
N VAL A 603 26.47 13.47 -17.53
CA VAL A 603 26.06 14.68 -16.82
C VAL A 603 24.76 15.22 -17.38
N GLU A 604 24.01 15.92 -16.56
CA GLU A 604 22.85 16.71 -16.96
C GLU A 604 23.01 18.14 -16.46
N LEU A 605 22.70 19.11 -17.32
CA LEU A 605 22.64 20.52 -16.95
C LEU A 605 21.19 21.02 -16.94
N SER A 606 20.90 21.94 -16.03
CA SER A 606 19.63 22.63 -15.94
C SER A 606 19.85 24.13 -15.74
N ALA A 607 19.18 24.97 -16.55
CA ALA A 607 19.18 26.42 -16.36
C ALA A 607 18.16 26.90 -15.29
N THR A 608 17.24 26.01 -14.88
CA THR A 608 16.17 26.33 -13.93
C THR A 608 16.39 25.69 -12.56
N GLY A 609 17.39 24.80 -12.44
CA GLY A 609 17.62 23.98 -11.25
C GLY A 609 16.71 22.75 -11.14
N THR A 610 15.75 22.60 -12.06
CA THR A 610 14.93 21.39 -12.17
C THR A 610 15.55 20.43 -13.16
N PHE A 611 15.78 19.19 -12.75
CA PHE A 611 16.31 18.14 -13.60
C PHE A 611 15.24 17.11 -13.96
N THR A 612 15.18 16.73 -15.23
CA THR A 612 14.15 15.81 -15.76
C THR A 612 14.77 14.68 -16.59
N GLY A 613 16.07 14.72 -16.84
CA GLY A 613 16.80 13.76 -17.64
C GLY A 613 16.92 12.39 -17.00
N THR A 614 16.98 11.39 -17.86
CA THR A 614 17.38 10.02 -17.52
C THR A 614 18.87 9.86 -17.82
N CYS A 615 19.61 9.15 -16.97
CA CYS A 615 21.03 8.89 -17.19
C CYS A 615 21.22 8.28 -18.61
N GLY A 616 22.16 8.81 -19.39
CA GLY A 616 22.40 8.34 -20.76
C GLY A 616 21.60 9.00 -21.88
N THR A 617 20.73 9.96 -21.57
CA THR A 617 20.00 10.71 -22.61
C THR A 617 20.66 12.06 -22.89
N SER A 618 20.79 12.42 -24.18
CA SER A 618 21.37 13.69 -24.62
C SER A 618 20.37 14.84 -24.42
N ILE A 619 20.83 15.97 -23.90
CA ILE A 619 20.03 17.20 -23.84
C ILE A 619 20.16 17.95 -25.17
N PRO A 620 19.06 18.41 -25.79
CA PRO A 620 19.13 19.22 -27.01
C PRO A 620 19.93 20.52 -26.81
N GLY A 621 20.90 20.78 -27.68
CA GLY A 621 21.65 22.06 -27.72
C GLY A 621 22.93 22.13 -26.90
N VAL A 622 23.20 21.15 -26.03
CA VAL A 622 24.46 21.05 -25.26
C VAL A 622 25.23 19.81 -25.70
N THR A 623 26.52 19.96 -26.02
CA THR A 623 27.36 18.83 -26.42
C THR A 623 28.27 18.40 -25.29
N PHE A 624 28.31 17.10 -25.02
CA PHE A 624 29.16 16.48 -24.01
C PHE A 624 30.25 15.67 -24.70
N SER A 625 31.51 15.84 -24.27
CA SER A 625 32.62 14.99 -24.70
C SER A 625 33.38 14.44 -23.49
N GLY A 626 33.39 13.11 -23.36
CA GLY A 626 34.07 12.38 -22.29
C GLY A 626 34.42 10.97 -22.77
N SER A 627 35.39 10.33 -22.13
CA SER A 627 35.82 8.96 -22.46
C SER A 627 35.20 7.94 -21.51
N ASN A 628 34.77 6.81 -22.07
CA ASN A 628 34.31 5.67 -21.27
C ASN A 628 35.49 5.01 -20.56
N VAL A 629 35.24 4.48 -19.36
CA VAL A 629 36.17 3.61 -18.67
C VAL A 629 35.95 2.19 -19.18
N ALA A 630 36.91 1.67 -19.94
CA ALA A 630 36.91 0.29 -20.37
C ALA A 630 37.46 -0.63 -19.26
N ALA A 631 36.74 -1.71 -18.96
CA ALA A 631 37.16 -2.75 -18.01
C ALA A 631 37.55 -2.23 -16.60
N ALA A 632 36.62 -1.54 -15.95
CA ALA A 632 36.74 -1.09 -14.58
C ALA A 632 37.05 -2.26 -13.61
N VAL A 633 37.94 -2.02 -12.66
CA VAL A 633 38.27 -2.92 -11.55
C VAL A 633 37.39 -2.59 -10.35
N ALA A 634 36.88 -3.61 -9.67
CA ALA A 634 35.99 -3.47 -8.54
C ALA A 634 36.59 -2.54 -7.46
N GLY A 635 35.82 -1.54 -7.04
CA GLY A 635 36.19 -0.60 -5.99
C GLY A 635 37.23 0.46 -6.40
N THR A 636 37.74 0.44 -7.63
CA THR A 636 38.68 1.46 -8.13
C THR A 636 37.90 2.68 -8.60
N LEU A 637 38.34 3.87 -8.18
CA LEU A 637 37.82 5.16 -8.64
C LEU A 637 38.49 5.54 -9.97
N TYR A 638 37.67 5.88 -10.96
CA TYR A 638 38.11 6.34 -12.27
C TYR A 638 37.67 7.79 -12.48
N PRO A 639 38.60 8.74 -12.64
CA PRO A 639 38.24 10.13 -12.88
C PRO A 639 37.64 10.27 -14.28
N ALA A 640 36.41 10.76 -14.33
CA ALA A 640 35.73 11.19 -15.53
C ALA A 640 35.95 12.69 -15.74
N ILE A 641 36.21 13.06 -17.00
CA ILE A 641 36.31 14.45 -17.45
C ILE A 641 35.29 14.61 -18.57
N VAL A 642 34.38 15.55 -18.41
CA VAL A 642 33.33 15.88 -19.38
C VAL A 642 33.49 17.34 -19.80
N ASN A 643 33.85 17.58 -21.05
CA ASN A 643 33.81 18.92 -21.61
C ASN A 643 32.40 19.20 -22.11
N VAL A 644 31.82 20.28 -21.61
CA VAL A 644 30.50 20.77 -21.96
C VAL A 644 30.67 21.98 -22.86
N THR A 645 30.06 21.96 -24.03
CA THR A 645 30.13 23.06 -25.01
C THR A 645 28.75 23.49 -25.49
N GLY A 646 28.64 24.70 -26.02
CA GLY A 646 27.38 25.27 -26.54
C GLY A 646 26.49 25.86 -25.44
N LEU A 647 27.09 26.30 -24.33
CA LEU A 647 26.38 27.00 -23.26
C LEU A 647 25.99 28.42 -23.69
N THR A 648 24.87 28.90 -23.16
CA THR A 648 24.34 30.23 -23.46
C THR A 648 24.93 31.25 -22.50
N GLY A 649 25.69 32.21 -23.02
CA GLY A 649 26.26 33.29 -22.23
C GLY A 649 25.25 34.01 -21.33
N GLY A 650 25.67 34.40 -20.12
CA GLY A 650 24.83 35.02 -19.10
C GLY A 650 23.85 34.07 -18.40
N THR A 651 23.86 32.77 -18.71
CA THR A 651 22.93 31.80 -18.11
C THR A 651 23.52 31.14 -16.88
N THR A 652 22.68 30.98 -15.85
CA THR A 652 22.99 30.22 -14.65
C THR A 652 22.72 28.74 -14.88
N TYR A 653 23.65 27.87 -14.51
CA TYR A 653 23.52 26.43 -14.66
C TYR A 653 23.67 25.69 -13.32
N PHE A 654 22.88 24.63 -13.21
CA PHE A 654 22.99 23.56 -12.21
C PHE A 654 23.38 22.29 -12.95
N TRP A 655 24.16 21.42 -12.34
CA TRP A 655 24.52 20.14 -12.93
C TRP A 655 24.50 18.98 -11.94
N ARG A 656 24.26 17.79 -12.49
CA ARG A 656 24.34 16.51 -11.79
C ARG A 656 25.04 15.49 -12.67
N ALA A 657 25.63 14.47 -12.04
CA ALA A 657 26.33 13.38 -12.72
C ALA A 657 25.77 12.01 -12.33
N CYS A 658 25.90 11.06 -13.25
CA CYS A 658 25.64 9.64 -13.03
C CYS A 658 26.66 8.80 -13.81
N ALA A 659 26.71 7.51 -13.51
CA ALA A 659 27.51 6.53 -14.24
C ALA A 659 26.60 5.44 -14.82
N MET A 660 26.86 5.01 -16.05
CA MET A 660 26.14 3.89 -16.68
C MET A 660 27.04 2.69 -16.90
N GLU A 661 26.45 1.50 -16.84
CA GLU A 661 26.99 0.24 -17.34
C GLU A 661 25.97 -0.41 -18.29
N GLY A 662 26.10 -0.20 -19.60
CA GLY A 662 25.11 -0.70 -20.56
C GLY A 662 23.72 -0.11 -20.28
N PRO A 663 22.68 -0.91 -19.95
CA PRO A 663 21.36 -0.41 -19.57
C PRO A 663 21.24 0.03 -18.09
N ASP A 664 22.23 -0.29 -17.25
CA ASP A 664 22.18 0.00 -15.81
C ASP A 664 22.79 1.37 -15.50
N ASP A 665 22.19 2.14 -14.58
CA ASP A 665 22.64 3.46 -14.16
C ASP A 665 22.81 3.60 -12.63
N SER A 666 23.65 4.53 -12.20
CA SER A 666 23.73 4.95 -10.80
C SER A 666 22.67 6.01 -10.49
N TYR A 667 22.49 6.34 -9.20
CA TYR A 667 21.74 7.55 -8.87
C TYR A 667 22.47 8.81 -9.37
N TRP A 668 21.68 9.86 -9.56
CA TRP A 668 22.19 11.19 -9.86
C TRP A 668 22.77 11.85 -8.61
N VAL A 669 23.99 12.36 -8.72
CA VAL A 669 24.64 13.15 -7.67
C VAL A 669 24.81 14.59 -8.17
N ALA A 670 24.28 15.54 -7.42
CA ALA A 670 24.43 16.98 -7.68
C ALA A 670 25.52 17.58 -6.77
N ARG A 671 26.16 18.66 -7.22
CA ARG A 671 27.22 19.33 -6.46
C ARG A 671 26.69 20.21 -5.31
N GLY A 672 25.39 20.57 -5.31
CA GLY A 672 24.73 21.29 -4.20
C GLY A 672 23.45 22.06 -4.59
N GLY A 673 22.84 22.77 -3.63
CA GLY A 673 21.56 23.50 -3.74
C GLY A 673 21.67 25.03 -3.99
N ALA A 674 22.84 25.51 -4.39
CA ALA A 674 23.05 26.83 -4.96
C ALA A 674 23.23 26.67 -6.49
N PRO A 675 23.06 27.71 -7.32
CA PRO A 675 23.50 27.63 -8.71
C PRO A 675 24.97 27.22 -8.77
N ASP A 676 25.32 26.29 -9.66
CA ASP A 676 26.67 25.71 -9.68
C ASP A 676 27.67 26.66 -10.33
N PHE A 677 27.34 27.22 -11.49
CA PHE A 677 28.14 28.25 -12.16
C PHE A 677 27.26 29.11 -13.07
N VAL A 678 27.75 30.29 -13.41
CA VAL A 678 27.12 31.20 -14.38
C VAL A 678 28.09 31.40 -15.54
N THR A 679 27.62 31.26 -16.77
CA THR A 679 28.45 31.61 -17.93
C THR A 679 28.51 33.11 -18.11
N ASP A 680 29.64 33.61 -18.57
CA ASP A 680 29.80 35.03 -18.88
C ASP A 680 28.87 35.49 -20.02
N ALA A 681 28.37 36.73 -19.97
CA ALA A 681 27.52 37.27 -21.03
C ALA A 681 28.39 37.95 -22.08
N LEU A 682 28.06 37.83 -23.38
CA LEU A 682 28.74 38.65 -24.38
C LEU A 682 28.31 40.11 -24.23
N PRO A 683 29.25 41.06 -24.41
CA PRO A 683 28.91 42.46 -24.42
C PRO A 683 28.28 42.83 -25.76
N ASP A 684 27.43 43.85 -25.76
CA ASP A 684 26.85 44.49 -26.93
C ASP A 684 27.43 45.90 -27.10
N ALA A 685 27.53 46.34 -28.36
CA ALA A 685 28.01 47.66 -28.74
C ALA A 685 26.89 48.42 -29.46
N GLN A 686 26.38 49.48 -28.85
CA GLN A 686 25.29 50.26 -29.42
C GLN A 686 25.79 51.54 -30.10
N LEU A 687 25.47 51.71 -31.38
CA LEU A 687 25.74 52.93 -32.14
C LEU A 687 24.86 54.06 -31.57
N VAL A 688 25.46 55.19 -31.18
CA VAL A 688 24.72 56.31 -30.57
C VAL A 688 24.60 57.47 -31.56
N THR A 689 25.70 58.03 -32.05
CA THR A 689 25.70 59.07 -33.09
C THR A 689 26.93 58.96 -34.00
N PRO A 690 26.85 59.40 -35.26
CA PRO A 690 25.65 59.82 -35.99
C PRO A 690 24.77 58.62 -36.37
N ALA A 691 23.45 58.83 -36.43
CA ALA A 691 22.52 57.79 -36.86
C ALA A 691 22.80 57.37 -38.32
N ALA A 692 22.47 56.13 -38.69
CA ALA A 692 22.63 55.64 -40.05
C ALA A 692 21.94 56.57 -41.07
N GLY A 693 22.66 56.94 -42.14
CA GLY A 693 22.14 57.85 -43.18
C GLY A 693 22.15 59.34 -42.82
N SER A 694 22.73 59.74 -41.67
CA SER A 694 22.87 61.15 -41.32
C SER A 694 23.84 61.87 -42.25
N TRP A 695 23.46 63.08 -42.69
CA TRP A 695 24.33 63.99 -43.43
C TRP A 695 25.07 64.91 -42.47
N THR A 696 26.35 65.18 -42.73
CA THR A 696 27.16 66.12 -41.97
C THR A 696 28.08 66.90 -42.91
N SER A 697 28.27 68.20 -42.63
CA SER A 697 29.29 69.02 -43.29
C SER A 697 30.65 68.98 -42.57
N ASP A 698 30.71 68.33 -41.40
CA ASP A 698 31.94 68.10 -40.64
C ASP A 698 32.71 66.91 -41.25
N SER A 699 33.93 67.16 -41.72
CA SER A 699 34.81 66.11 -42.25
C SER A 699 35.38 65.20 -41.16
N THR A 700 35.25 65.53 -39.89
CA THR A 700 35.76 64.76 -38.73
C THR A 700 34.66 64.46 -37.71
N PRO A 701 33.56 63.82 -38.14
CA PRO A 701 32.38 63.69 -37.29
C PRO A 701 32.67 62.86 -36.03
N ALA A 702 32.16 63.31 -34.89
CA ALA A 702 32.26 62.53 -33.65
C ALA A 702 31.36 61.28 -33.72
N LEU A 703 31.99 60.11 -33.79
CA LEU A 703 31.35 58.81 -33.71
C LEU A 703 31.23 58.41 -32.24
N THR A 704 30.03 58.20 -31.74
CA THR A 704 29.78 57.82 -30.35
C THR A 704 29.11 56.46 -30.27
N ALA A 705 29.56 55.65 -29.33
CA ALA A 705 29.07 54.31 -29.10
C ALA A 705 28.97 54.03 -27.60
N ARG A 706 28.13 53.07 -27.25
CA ARG A 706 27.88 52.65 -25.87
C ARG A 706 28.29 51.20 -25.69
N HIS A 707 29.07 50.94 -24.64
CA HIS A 707 29.30 49.58 -24.15
C HIS A 707 28.09 49.15 -23.33
N VAL A 708 27.51 47.99 -23.65
CA VAL A 708 26.41 47.40 -22.89
C VAL A 708 26.79 45.96 -22.55
N ASP A 709 26.63 45.57 -21.30
CA ASP A 709 26.84 44.18 -20.88
C ASP A 709 25.70 43.75 -19.96
N ALA A 710 25.16 42.55 -20.20
CA ALA A 710 24.06 42.00 -19.42
C ALA A 710 24.46 41.68 -17.97
N ASN A 711 25.73 41.36 -17.72
CA ASN A 711 26.24 41.06 -16.38
C ASN A 711 26.97 42.26 -15.73
N ALA A 712 26.94 43.42 -16.39
CA ALA A 712 27.54 44.68 -15.98
C ALA A 712 29.07 44.69 -15.83
N ASP A 713 29.76 43.81 -16.56
CA ASP A 713 31.20 43.91 -16.71
C ASP A 713 31.62 45.25 -17.34
N THR A 714 32.84 45.67 -17.02
CA THR A 714 33.45 46.82 -17.71
C THR A 714 34.01 46.36 -19.04
N GLY A 715 34.21 47.26 -19.99
CA GLY A 715 34.70 46.88 -21.31
C GLY A 715 35.44 47.96 -22.07
N GLN A 716 35.55 47.77 -23.37
CA GLN A 716 36.14 48.70 -24.33
C GLN A 716 35.38 48.58 -25.63
N VAL A 717 35.22 49.70 -26.33
CA VAL A 717 34.56 49.75 -27.64
C VAL A 717 35.62 50.02 -28.70
N GLN A 718 35.63 49.19 -29.73
CA GLN A 718 36.44 49.42 -30.92
C GLN A 718 35.56 49.95 -32.05
N PHE A 719 36.05 51.01 -32.69
CA PHE A 719 35.46 51.63 -33.86
C PHE A 719 36.25 51.26 -35.11
N GLU A 720 35.52 51.16 -36.22
CA GLU A 720 36.07 51.01 -37.55
C GLU A 720 35.28 51.89 -38.52
N VAL A 721 35.99 52.65 -39.35
CA VAL A 721 35.43 53.47 -40.43
C VAL A 721 36.03 53.02 -41.75
N CYS A 722 35.16 52.89 -42.77
CA CYS A 722 35.50 52.43 -44.10
C CYS A 722 34.78 53.28 -45.16
N THR A 723 35.35 53.34 -46.37
CA THR A 723 34.76 54.08 -47.52
C THR A 723 34.00 53.16 -48.48
N THR A 724 33.95 51.87 -48.17
CA THR A 724 33.28 50.81 -48.93
C THR A 724 32.30 50.07 -48.03
N ASN A 725 31.09 49.81 -48.55
CA ASN A 725 30.09 48.98 -47.87
C ASN A 725 30.37 47.50 -48.12
N ALA A 726 31.42 46.95 -47.52
CA ALA A 726 31.71 45.53 -47.61
C ALA A 726 31.19 44.82 -46.37
N ALA A 727 30.32 43.82 -46.55
CA ALA A 727 29.82 42.93 -45.49
C ALA A 727 30.89 41.92 -44.97
N SER A 728 32.16 42.34 -44.94
CA SER A 728 33.34 41.48 -44.73
C SER A 728 33.89 41.58 -43.30
N PRO A 729 34.67 40.57 -42.81
CA PRO A 729 35.38 40.62 -41.53
C PRO A 729 36.05 41.96 -41.22
N TRP A 730 36.22 42.23 -39.91
CA TRP A 730 36.96 43.38 -39.38
C TRP A 730 38.23 43.62 -40.22
N SER A 731 38.43 44.83 -40.75
CA SER A 731 39.58 45.27 -41.58
C SER A 731 39.74 44.74 -43.03
N ALA A 732 39.13 43.62 -43.43
CA ALA A 732 39.58 42.91 -44.64
C ALA A 732 39.24 43.58 -45.99
N ASN A 733 38.25 44.50 -46.06
CA ASN A 733 37.74 45.05 -47.33
C ASN A 733 37.49 46.58 -47.32
N CYS A 734 38.22 47.35 -46.51
CA CYS A 734 37.92 48.77 -46.25
C CYS A 734 38.58 49.81 -47.18
N GLY A 735 39.35 49.38 -48.18
CA GLY A 735 39.99 50.27 -49.16
C GLY A 735 40.95 51.30 -48.53
N SER A 736 41.21 52.41 -49.22
CA SER A 736 42.19 53.44 -48.83
C SER A 736 41.71 54.38 -47.70
N GLY A 737 40.52 54.19 -47.17
CA GLY A 737 39.91 55.03 -46.13
C GLY A 737 39.71 54.33 -44.79
N TYR A 738 40.40 53.20 -44.57
CA TYR A 738 40.31 52.43 -43.33
C TYR A 738 40.90 53.21 -42.14
N GLN A 739 40.09 53.37 -41.10
CA GLN A 739 40.52 53.93 -39.83
C GLN A 739 39.94 53.10 -38.69
N THR A 740 40.70 52.91 -37.62
CA THR A 740 40.23 52.21 -36.41
C THR A 740 40.70 52.93 -35.16
N PHE A 741 39.92 52.79 -34.10
CA PHE A 741 40.22 53.30 -32.78
C PHE A 741 39.65 52.35 -31.74
N THR A 742 40.40 52.09 -30.68
CA THR A 742 39.89 51.37 -29.50
C THR A 742 39.87 52.35 -28.34
N SER A 743 38.76 52.41 -27.63
CA SER A 743 38.66 53.21 -26.41
C SER A 743 39.64 52.73 -25.33
N ALA A 744 39.80 53.51 -24.27
CA ALA A 744 40.43 53.00 -23.06
C ALA A 744 39.65 51.78 -22.53
N ALA A 745 40.38 50.84 -21.91
CA ALA A 745 39.79 49.74 -21.18
C ALA A 745 39.06 50.24 -19.91
N GLY A 746 38.08 49.46 -19.44
CA GLY A 746 37.36 49.76 -18.20
C GLY A 746 36.20 50.73 -18.36
N LEU A 747 35.64 50.88 -19.56
CA LEU A 747 34.35 51.55 -19.76
C LEU A 747 33.30 50.86 -18.89
N ALA A 748 32.67 51.60 -17.99
CA ALA A 748 31.57 51.06 -17.19
C ALA A 748 30.40 50.62 -18.10
N ASN A 749 29.61 49.65 -17.64
CA ASN A 749 28.40 49.25 -18.35
C ASN A 749 27.48 50.47 -18.60
N ASN A 750 26.91 50.55 -19.79
CA ASN A 750 26.14 51.68 -20.34
C ASN A 750 26.92 53.00 -20.53
N ALA A 751 28.24 53.03 -20.33
CA ALA A 751 29.03 54.22 -20.61
C ALA A 751 29.19 54.43 -22.12
N THR A 752 29.17 55.70 -22.53
CA THR A 752 29.45 56.11 -23.90
C THR A 752 30.91 56.51 -24.07
N THR A 753 31.46 56.21 -25.24
CA THR A 753 32.76 56.68 -25.69
C THR A 753 32.64 57.29 -27.07
N ALA A 754 33.56 58.20 -27.40
CA ALA A 754 33.53 58.98 -28.62
C ALA A 754 34.89 58.93 -29.32
N TRP A 755 34.86 58.91 -30.65
CA TRP A 755 36.03 58.99 -31.50
C TRP A 755 35.76 59.90 -32.70
N SER A 756 36.66 60.85 -32.94
CA SER A 756 36.71 61.60 -34.19
C SER A 756 37.78 60.99 -35.09
N PRO A 757 37.40 60.35 -36.22
CA PRO A 757 38.35 59.89 -37.21
C PRO A 757 39.07 61.08 -37.87
N ALA A 758 40.20 60.81 -38.51
CA ALA A 758 40.80 61.76 -39.44
C ALA A 758 39.83 62.07 -40.60
N ALA A 759 40.05 63.21 -41.26
CA ALA A 759 39.14 63.75 -42.26
C ALA A 759 38.63 62.70 -43.26
N LEU A 760 37.32 62.52 -43.29
CA LEU A 760 36.62 61.60 -44.18
C LEU A 760 36.44 62.23 -45.57
N PRO A 761 36.54 61.44 -46.65
CA PRO A 761 36.34 61.95 -48.00
C PRO A 761 34.87 62.35 -48.22
N SER A 762 34.64 63.26 -49.18
CA SER A 762 33.30 63.58 -49.65
C SER A 762 32.63 62.34 -50.25
N GLY A 763 31.40 62.04 -49.82
CA GLY A 763 30.67 60.85 -50.25
C GLY A 763 30.18 60.02 -49.05
N PHE A 764 29.89 58.75 -49.28
CA PHE A 764 29.46 57.83 -48.23
C PHE A 764 30.64 57.27 -47.45
N SER A 765 30.56 57.32 -46.13
CA SER A 765 31.43 56.60 -45.21
C SER A 765 30.57 55.65 -44.37
N TYR A 766 31.11 54.48 -44.08
CA TYR A 766 30.49 53.43 -43.28
C TYR A 766 31.28 53.28 -41.99
N TRP A 767 30.59 53.09 -40.88
CA TRP A 767 31.26 52.82 -39.61
C TRP A 767 30.55 51.73 -38.84
N ARG A 768 31.34 50.98 -38.08
CA ARG A 768 30.86 49.90 -37.22
C ARG A 768 31.63 49.92 -35.91
N ILE A 769 31.06 49.22 -34.95
CA ILE A 769 31.62 49.07 -33.62
C ILE A 769 31.59 47.60 -33.21
N ARG A 770 32.45 47.24 -32.27
CA ARG A 770 32.37 46.00 -31.50
C ARG A 770 32.75 46.30 -30.07
N SER A 771 32.24 45.53 -29.13
CA SER A 771 32.55 45.68 -27.71
C SER A 771 33.32 44.47 -27.23
N THR A 772 34.32 44.69 -26.38
CA THR A 772 35.00 43.62 -25.63
C THR A 772 34.91 43.93 -24.15
N ASP A 773 34.43 42.99 -23.36
CA ASP A 773 34.34 43.14 -21.90
C ASP A 773 35.70 42.86 -21.22
N SER A 774 35.74 43.01 -19.89
CA SER A 774 36.92 42.79 -19.06
C SER A 774 37.32 41.32 -18.87
N ARG A 775 36.47 40.39 -19.28
CA ARG A 775 36.67 38.93 -19.24
C ARG A 775 37.02 38.34 -20.62
N GLY A 776 37.00 39.18 -21.65
CA GLY A 776 37.41 38.86 -23.02
C GLY A 776 36.26 38.45 -23.94
N GLY A 777 35.01 38.48 -23.49
CA GLY A 777 33.84 38.32 -24.36
C GLY A 777 33.79 39.46 -25.38
N THR A 778 33.46 39.15 -26.63
CA THR A 778 33.38 40.15 -27.72
C THR A 778 32.08 39.99 -28.49
N GLY A 779 31.33 41.09 -28.67
CA GLY A 779 30.08 41.14 -29.43
C GLY A 779 29.97 42.32 -30.38
#